data_AF-A0A9N9NU20-F1
#
_entry.id   AF-A0A9N9NU20-F1
#
_cell.length_a   1.000
_cell.length_b   1.000
_cell.length_c   1.000
_cell.angle_alpha   90.00
_cell.angle_beta   90.00
_cell.angle_gamma   90.00
#
_symmetry.space_group_name_H-M   'P 1'
#
loop_
_entity.id
_entity.type
_entity.pdbx_description
1 polymer ?
#
loop_
_entity_poly.entity_id
_entity_poly.type
_entity_poly.pdbx_seq_one_letter_code
_entity_poly.pdbx_strand_id
1 'polypeptide(L)'
;MSDISYVIPMEAAPDKNKKILEIICSPNLKYVAALYEDGNISLWPIEQPDKIINIGMIYIGESDEKIFAISNKYISFSINRDEHYNFKILDFENEKEVLLKFPDCQKKIDYLSFIDNGDIIMINTKYYRAYVFSSKNNITWVCESMIELKYFKKIYITPKGKLIIFNDTIYEITMWDVEALSIKTHILVDWNFTPESIEISDDEELLAISAKNEKTEETRLYVFSTETGINLSFYEGNYNLMDPYNLKNQIDASDLFERNKIRIQEPYIIRLDEISDKIIYTIDGRVLIEELVPEKWINYLRNELNDTNCITSPSKNAIDIINKLIDVHYTDKKEFQGEFLKWGLEINDKSVSLKRINKKKQLDILPSFYSNATNFILCCEILENDDFITITRIGVIIWTYRNSDIKMHYYWNYWNGHLKGFEFERNKFKSFLYDWTPVRILPVSNYETIYKNLDIKFGKEEKKLFKTFLEDNIKEEFYLTCYGKILMKTFIKLNDDKWIRFLGDSCIEKCLRDNNHLISKISLLSIIFENFKELSKNHPAFIASALSAIGFVVCSNIVNPNSNSPHLSSYGKYCHLSKTSFIDILISNLWIHWISFQKSFQKSFQKSFQNILQESHPSVRKFIVDRIVDLLDPIVDLFTVGRSSIILVIPLPNFVSYPKDYNFWKEFHVIDIVQNNNWSGYKKPYISKNLKEVLQLPEEEPSNTEIEETIKKLKESFDKIMQNK
;
A
#
# COMPACT_ATOMS: atom_id res chain seq x y z
N MET A 1 -7.45 -2.70 25.79
CA MET A 1 -6.99 -1.70 26.77
C MET A 1 -8.03 -0.60 26.79
N SER A 2 -8.43 -0.09 27.95
CA SER A 2 -9.36 1.05 28.03
C SER A 2 -8.60 2.32 27.64
N ASP A 3 -9.10 3.06 26.64
CA ASP A 3 -8.59 4.39 26.28
C ASP A 3 -8.71 5.32 27.48
N ILE A 4 -7.57 5.56 28.13
CA ILE A 4 -7.43 6.63 29.12
C ILE A 4 -6.73 7.76 28.38
N SER A 5 -7.50 8.72 27.87
CA SER A 5 -6.93 10.00 27.45
C SER A 5 -6.45 10.74 28.68
N TYR A 6 -5.14 10.69 28.93
CA TYR A 6 -4.52 11.44 30.02
C TYR A 6 -4.44 12.92 29.61
N VAL A 7 -5.41 13.70 30.07
CA VAL A 7 -5.32 15.16 30.02
C VAL A 7 -4.37 15.59 31.13
N ILE A 8 -3.16 16.02 30.79
CA ILE A 8 -2.25 16.64 31.76
C ILE A 8 -2.93 17.95 32.21
N PRO A 9 -3.32 18.10 33.49
CA PRO A 9 -3.95 19.32 33.94
C PRO A 9 -2.96 20.49 33.79
N MET A 10 -3.33 21.48 32.98
CA MET A 10 -2.53 22.68 32.70
C MET A 10 -2.18 23.48 33.97
N GLU A 11 -2.85 23.18 35.09
CA GLU A 11 -2.61 23.75 36.42
C GLU A 11 -1.35 23.20 37.11
N ALA A 12 -0.83 22.05 36.68
CA ALA A 12 0.38 21.44 37.24
C ALA A 12 1.68 21.90 36.53
N ALA A 13 1.60 22.79 35.53
CA ALA A 13 2.80 23.36 34.91
C ALA A 13 3.51 24.28 35.93
N PRO A 14 4.79 24.01 36.29
CA PRO A 14 5.46 24.66 37.41
C PRO A 14 5.72 26.16 37.19
N ASP A 15 5.55 26.66 35.97
CA ASP A 15 5.71 28.09 35.67
C ASP A 15 4.85 28.52 34.47
N LYS A 16 3.60 28.94 34.74
CA LYS A 16 2.65 29.40 33.69
C LYS A 16 3.17 30.59 32.88
N ASN A 17 4.23 31.25 33.35
CA ASN A 17 4.76 32.46 32.75
C ASN A 17 5.94 32.21 31.79
N LYS A 18 6.45 30.98 31.70
CA LYS A 18 7.62 30.66 30.87
C LYS A 18 7.20 30.06 29.54
N LYS A 19 7.83 30.54 28.46
CA LYS A 19 7.64 29.97 27.13
C LYS A 19 8.27 28.57 27.06
N ILE A 20 7.45 27.56 26.78
CA ILE A 20 7.93 26.23 26.41
C ILE A 20 8.54 26.32 25.02
N LEU A 21 9.77 25.86 24.88
CA LEU A 21 10.48 25.83 23.61
C LEU A 21 10.23 24.54 22.86
N GLU A 22 10.22 23.43 23.58
CA GLU A 22 10.17 22.09 23.00
C GLU A 22 9.63 21.10 24.04
N ILE A 23 8.88 20.10 23.56
CA ILE A 23 8.29 19.02 24.34
C ILE A 23 8.72 17.71 23.69
N ILE A 24 9.28 16.79 24.49
CA ILE A 24 9.72 15.48 24.02
C ILE A 24 9.15 14.42 24.94
N CYS A 25 8.67 13.33 24.36
CA CYS A 25 8.23 12.15 25.10
C CYS A 25 9.32 11.08 25.09
N SER A 26 9.42 10.31 26.18
CA SER A 26 10.25 9.10 26.19
C SER A 26 9.70 8.08 25.19
N PRO A 27 10.53 7.17 24.62
CA PRO A 27 10.10 6.20 23.60
C PRO A 27 8.87 5.36 23.97
N ASN A 28 8.76 4.93 25.24
CA ASN A 28 7.63 4.15 25.75
C ASN A 28 6.53 5.02 26.41
N LEU A 29 6.51 6.33 26.15
CA LEU A 29 5.57 7.29 26.74
C LEU A 29 5.45 7.17 28.28
N LYS A 30 6.54 6.83 28.98
CA LYS A 30 6.55 6.83 30.45
C LYS A 30 6.72 8.23 31.01
N TYR A 31 7.39 9.09 30.24
CA TYR A 31 7.73 10.44 30.63
C TYR A 31 7.49 11.44 29.51
N VAL A 32 7.16 12.67 29.91
CA VAL A 32 7.15 13.86 29.06
C VAL A 32 8.13 14.85 29.65
N ALA A 33 8.98 15.45 28.82
CA ALA A 33 9.90 16.51 29.21
C ALA A 33 9.58 17.79 28.43
N ALA A 34 9.67 18.93 29.09
CA ALA A 34 9.54 20.25 28.47
C ALA A 34 10.78 21.09 28.77
N LEU A 35 11.35 21.69 27.73
CA LEU A 35 12.46 22.64 27.81
C LEU A 35 11.90 24.07 27.78
N TYR A 36 12.29 24.89 28.75
CA TYR A 36 11.84 26.27 28.88
C TYR A 36 12.88 27.27 28.39
N GLU A 37 12.43 28.50 28.05
CA GLU A 37 13.28 29.59 27.55
C GLU A 37 14.48 29.94 28.43
N ASP A 38 14.37 29.70 29.73
CA ASP A 38 15.43 29.92 30.72
C ASP A 38 16.42 28.76 30.85
N GLY A 39 16.26 27.68 30.07
CA GLY A 39 17.13 26.51 30.11
C GLY A 39 16.74 25.46 31.13
N ASN A 40 15.68 25.66 31.91
CA ASN A 40 15.19 24.61 32.81
C ASN A 40 14.48 23.51 32.01
N ILE A 41 14.59 22.27 32.51
CA ILE A 41 13.79 21.16 32.02
C ILE A 41 12.89 20.66 33.15
N SER A 42 11.61 20.54 32.87
CA SER A 42 10.67 19.83 33.75
C SER A 42 10.28 18.51 33.11
N LEU A 43 10.18 17.49 33.96
CA LEU A 43 9.93 16.12 33.59
C LEU A 43 8.73 15.59 34.37
N TRP A 44 7.75 15.01 33.67
CA TRP A 44 6.53 14.43 34.24
C TRP A 44 6.45 12.94 33.91
N PRO A 45 6.34 12.05 34.90
CA PRO A 45 5.90 10.68 34.70
C PRO A 45 4.41 10.69 34.30
N ILE A 46 4.05 10.02 33.21
CA ILE A 46 2.66 9.99 32.72
C ILE A 46 1.74 9.29 33.74
N GLU A 47 2.24 8.26 34.42
CA GLU A 47 1.48 7.54 35.46
C GLU A 47 1.30 8.35 36.76
N GLN A 48 2.11 9.40 36.97
CA GLN A 48 2.11 10.21 38.20
C GLN A 48 2.28 11.70 37.85
N PRO A 49 1.27 12.32 37.22
CA PRO A 49 1.40 13.68 36.68
C PRO A 49 1.69 14.74 37.75
N ASP A 50 1.35 14.48 39.02
CA ASP A 50 1.63 15.38 40.15
C ASP A 50 3.11 15.38 40.56
N LYS A 51 3.90 14.39 40.14
CA LYS A 51 5.31 14.27 40.47
C LYS A 51 6.16 14.96 39.40
N ILE A 52 6.60 16.17 39.67
CA ILE A 52 7.45 16.94 38.74
C ILE A 52 8.91 16.77 39.16
N ILE A 53 9.76 16.34 38.22
CA ILE A 53 11.21 16.32 38.39
C ILE A 53 11.76 17.54 37.66
N ASN A 54 12.34 18.47 38.42
CA ASN A 54 12.99 19.65 37.85
C ASN A 54 14.48 19.37 37.68
N ILE A 55 14.93 19.42 36.43
CA ILE A 55 16.33 19.29 36.06
C ILE A 55 16.87 20.71 35.90
N GLY A 56 17.91 21.04 36.66
CA GLY A 56 18.45 22.39 36.76
C GLY A 56 18.87 23.00 35.43
N MET A 57 19.06 24.32 35.45
CA MET A 57 19.35 25.15 34.28
C MET A 57 20.45 24.56 33.38
N ILE A 58 20.09 24.29 32.14
CA ILE A 58 21.02 23.94 31.07
C ILE A 58 21.44 25.23 30.39
N TYR A 59 22.75 25.38 30.15
CA TYR A 59 23.25 26.52 29.39
C TYR A 59 22.76 26.42 27.94
N ILE A 60 21.73 27.20 27.61
CA ILE A 60 21.29 27.42 26.23
C ILE A 60 22.22 28.49 25.65
N GLY A 61 23.20 28.08 24.85
CA GLY A 61 24.00 29.03 24.08
C GLY A 61 23.15 29.82 23.09
N GLU A 62 23.63 31.00 22.66
CA GLU A 62 22.94 31.88 21.70
C GLU A 62 22.68 31.24 20.31
N SER A 63 23.22 30.05 20.04
CA SER A 63 22.95 29.32 18.78
C SER A 63 21.63 28.55 18.87
N ASP A 64 20.74 28.83 17.93
CA ASP A 64 19.32 28.43 17.90
C ASP A 64 18.98 26.92 17.98
N GLU A 65 19.95 26.01 17.88
CA GLU A 65 19.69 24.56 17.87
C GLU A 65 19.88 23.95 19.25
N LYS A 66 18.77 23.74 19.96
CA LYS A 66 18.70 23.05 21.25
C LYS A 66 18.55 21.56 20.98
N ILE A 67 19.44 20.78 21.59
CA ILE A 67 19.44 19.32 21.41
C ILE A 67 19.32 18.69 22.79
N PHE A 68 18.14 18.18 23.07
CA PHE A 68 17.89 17.30 24.21
C PHE A 68 17.04 16.11 23.79
N ALA A 69 17.16 15.02 24.53
CA ALA A 69 16.35 13.82 24.35
C ALA A 69 16.12 13.14 25.69
N ILE A 70 15.06 12.36 25.78
CA ILE A 70 14.70 11.64 27.00
C ILE A 70 14.42 10.16 26.70
N SER A 71 14.91 9.28 27.58
CA SER A 71 14.52 7.87 27.66
C SER A 71 13.66 7.61 28.91
N ASN A 72 13.38 6.35 29.19
CA ASN A 72 12.67 5.94 30.41
C ASN A 72 13.48 6.15 31.69
N LYS A 73 14.75 6.55 31.62
CA LYS A 73 15.65 6.63 32.77
C LYS A 73 16.66 7.78 32.71
N TYR A 74 17.05 8.14 31.49
CA TYR A 74 18.08 9.13 31.23
C TYR A 74 17.49 10.32 30.49
N ILE A 75 18.00 11.50 30.82
CA ILE A 75 17.90 12.67 29.95
C ILE A 75 19.29 12.98 29.39
N SER A 76 19.37 13.31 28.11
CA SER A 76 20.61 13.74 27.48
C SER A 76 20.44 15.13 26.88
N PHE A 77 21.44 15.98 27.05
CA PHE A 77 21.47 17.33 26.50
C PHE A 77 22.90 17.77 26.18
N SER A 78 23.03 18.64 25.18
CA SER A 78 24.32 19.21 24.79
C SER A 78 24.89 20.14 25.88
N ILE A 79 26.21 20.11 26.07
CA ILE A 79 26.94 21.07 26.93
C ILE A 79 27.58 22.15 26.03
N ASN A 80 28.04 23.26 26.63
CA ASN A 80 28.76 24.33 25.95
C ASN A 80 29.90 23.80 25.05
N ARG A 81 29.97 24.32 23.81
CA ARG A 81 30.89 23.88 22.75
C ARG A 81 32.37 24.04 23.10
N ASP A 82 32.70 24.89 24.08
CA ASP A 82 34.09 25.11 24.48
C ASP A 82 34.67 23.95 25.31
N GLU A 83 33.83 23.14 25.96
CA GLU A 83 34.29 22.01 26.78
C GLU A 83 34.67 20.78 25.95
N HIS A 84 35.54 19.92 26.47
CA HIS A 84 35.97 18.67 25.80
C HIS A 84 34.87 17.59 25.75
N TYR A 85 33.78 17.77 26.49
CA TYR A 85 32.62 16.88 26.53
C TYR A 85 31.46 17.53 25.79
N ASN A 86 30.84 16.77 24.89
CA ASN A 86 29.79 17.32 24.02
C ASN A 86 28.40 17.12 24.63
N PHE A 87 28.22 16.11 25.49
CA PHE A 87 26.92 15.74 26.05
C PHE A 87 26.99 15.37 27.52
N LYS A 88 25.97 15.81 28.25
CA LYS A 88 25.65 15.37 29.61
C LYS A 88 24.50 14.39 29.52
N ILE A 89 24.62 13.26 30.22
CA ILE A 89 23.54 12.30 30.40
C ILE A 89 23.27 12.25 31.89
N LEU A 90 22.05 12.59 32.29
CA LEU A 90 21.61 12.55 33.69
C LEU A 90 20.65 11.38 33.87
N ASP A 91 21.03 10.47 34.76
CA ASP A 91 20.15 9.47 35.34
C ASP A 91 19.26 10.19 36.36
N PHE A 92 18.03 10.52 35.98
CA PHE A 92 17.13 11.32 36.81
C PHE A 92 16.50 10.53 37.95
N GLU A 93 16.66 9.20 37.97
CA GLU A 93 16.23 8.37 39.10
C GLU A 93 17.29 8.34 40.20
N ASN A 94 18.57 8.34 39.83
CA ASN A 94 19.70 8.21 40.75
C ASN A 94 20.47 9.52 40.96
N GLU A 95 20.06 10.60 40.29
CA GLU A 95 20.75 11.89 40.23
C GLU A 95 22.24 11.76 39.85
N LYS A 96 22.55 10.77 38.99
CA LYS A 96 23.92 10.49 38.55
C LYS A 96 24.17 11.10 37.19
N GLU A 97 25.24 11.86 37.12
CA GLU A 97 25.69 12.49 35.88
C GLU A 97 26.77 11.67 35.21
N VAL A 98 26.61 11.46 33.90
CA VAL A 98 27.59 10.79 33.05
C VAL A 98 27.95 11.74 31.92
N LEU A 99 29.24 11.96 31.74
CA LEU A 99 29.76 12.74 30.62
C LEU A 99 30.04 11.81 29.45
N LEU A 100 29.44 12.11 28.29
CA LEU A 100 29.71 11.37 27.06
C LEU A 100 30.75 12.13 26.23
N LYS A 101 31.89 11.49 26.00
CA LYS A 101 32.89 11.97 25.05
C LYS A 101 32.58 11.42 23.68
N PHE A 102 32.33 12.32 22.73
CA PHE A 102 32.09 11.93 21.35
C PHE A 102 33.39 11.43 20.70
N PRO A 103 33.35 10.36 19.89
CA PRO A 103 34.54 9.79 19.27
C PRO A 103 35.15 10.73 18.23
N ASP A 104 34.32 11.55 17.59
CA ASP A 104 34.79 12.57 16.65
C ASP A 104 35.19 13.85 17.40
N CYS A 105 36.33 14.44 17.03
CA CYS A 105 36.78 15.74 17.54
C CYS A 105 35.81 16.87 17.17
N GLN A 106 34.89 16.59 16.23
CA GLN A 106 33.97 17.54 15.65
C GLN A 106 32.71 17.63 16.51
N LYS A 107 32.68 18.65 17.36
CA LYS A 107 31.69 18.86 18.44
C LYS A 107 30.28 19.29 18.00
N LYS A 108 29.87 19.04 16.75
CA LYS A 108 28.52 19.39 16.28
C LYS A 108 27.70 18.12 16.04
N ILE A 109 26.63 17.99 16.79
CA ILE A 109 25.54 17.06 16.52
C ILE A 109 24.34 17.93 16.22
N ASP A 110 23.46 17.44 15.36
CA ASP A 110 22.27 18.17 14.94
C ASP A 110 21.00 17.45 15.37
N TYR A 111 21.05 16.12 15.56
CA TYR A 111 19.94 15.33 16.08
C TYR A 111 20.38 14.35 17.16
N LEU A 112 19.51 14.16 18.14
CA LEU A 112 19.68 13.29 19.29
C LEU A 112 18.34 12.62 19.59
N SER A 113 18.33 11.30 19.75
CA SER A 113 17.15 10.59 20.24
C SER A 113 17.54 9.36 21.05
N PHE A 114 16.66 8.97 21.97
CA PHE A 114 16.73 7.67 22.62
C PHE A 114 15.80 6.70 21.90
N ILE A 115 16.19 5.42 21.86
CA ILE A 115 15.36 4.34 21.34
C ILE A 115 14.87 3.43 22.47
N ASP A 116 13.94 2.52 22.17
CA ASP A 116 13.19 1.72 23.17
C ASP A 116 14.09 0.88 24.08
N ASN A 117 15.20 0.38 23.54
CA ASN A 117 16.18 -0.41 24.29
C ASN A 117 17.04 0.45 25.26
N GLY A 118 16.91 1.78 25.19
CA GLY A 118 17.63 2.75 26.00
C GLY A 118 18.89 3.32 25.34
N ASP A 119 19.26 2.88 24.14
CA ASP A 119 20.40 3.39 23.41
C ASP A 119 20.16 4.80 22.88
N ILE A 120 21.25 5.51 22.58
CA ILE A 120 21.25 6.87 22.07
C ILE A 120 21.71 6.87 20.62
N ILE A 121 20.91 7.48 19.75
CA ILE A 121 21.29 7.78 18.37
C ILE A 121 21.65 9.26 18.28
N MET A 122 22.86 9.55 17.82
CA MET A 122 23.35 10.90 17.56
C MET A 122 23.69 11.08 16.09
N ILE A 123 23.21 12.14 15.45
CA ILE A 123 23.44 12.40 14.02
C ILE A 123 24.20 13.71 13.83
N ASN A 124 25.25 13.63 13.02
CA ASN A 124 26.02 14.77 12.52
C ASN A 124 25.71 14.97 11.03
N THR A 125 24.97 16.03 10.71
CA THR A 125 24.54 16.37 9.34
C THR A 125 25.70 16.84 8.48
N LYS A 126 26.69 17.52 9.07
CA LYS A 126 27.83 18.07 8.33
C LYS A 126 28.67 16.98 7.68
N TYR A 127 28.78 15.83 8.35
CA TYR A 127 29.57 14.69 7.85
C TYR A 127 28.71 13.49 7.49
N TYR A 128 27.38 13.63 7.53
CA TYR A 128 26.43 12.57 7.24
C TYR A 128 26.76 11.29 8.02
N ARG A 129 26.84 11.37 9.35
CA ARG A 129 27.14 10.21 10.20
C ARG A 129 26.12 10.07 11.32
N ALA A 130 25.61 8.86 11.52
CA ALA A 130 24.85 8.49 12.70
C ALA A 130 25.72 7.60 13.61
N TYR A 131 25.65 7.82 14.91
CA TYR A 131 26.39 7.09 15.92
C TYR A 131 25.42 6.50 16.92
N VAL A 132 25.62 5.24 17.27
CA VAL A 132 24.79 4.51 18.24
C VAL A 132 25.60 4.30 19.48
N PHE A 133 25.10 4.79 20.61
CA PHE A 133 25.73 4.62 21.91
C PHE A 133 24.84 3.77 22.81
N SER A 134 25.46 2.77 23.42
CA SER A 134 24.76 1.87 24.35
C SER A 134 25.40 1.94 25.73
N SER A 135 24.57 1.77 26.75
CA SER A 135 24.99 1.82 28.15
C SER A 135 25.46 0.44 28.61
N LYS A 136 26.75 0.30 28.94
CA LYS A 136 27.30 -1.00 29.40
C LYS A 136 26.99 -1.31 30.87
N ASN A 137 27.00 -0.28 31.73
CA ASN A 137 26.95 -0.43 33.19
C ASN A 137 26.16 0.70 33.87
N ASN A 138 25.21 1.34 33.18
CA ASN A 138 24.51 2.56 33.62
C ASN A 138 25.39 3.81 33.86
N ILE A 139 26.71 3.66 33.81
CA ILE A 139 27.71 4.70 34.12
C ILE A 139 28.59 4.99 32.90
N THR A 140 28.71 4.05 31.99
CA THR A 140 29.61 4.12 30.82
C THR A 140 28.84 3.86 29.55
N TRP A 141 28.90 4.83 28.65
CA TRP A 141 28.32 4.73 27.31
C TRP A 141 29.43 4.46 26.31
N VAL A 142 29.19 3.53 25.40
CA VAL A 142 30.16 3.12 24.38
C VAL A 142 29.51 3.29 23.02
N CYS A 143 30.23 3.89 22.07
CA CYS A 143 29.81 3.92 20.68
C CYS A 143 29.88 2.50 20.14
N GLU A 144 28.73 1.86 19.91
CA GLU A 144 28.65 0.49 19.41
C GLU A 144 28.80 0.43 17.89
N SER A 145 28.17 1.38 17.19
CA SER A 145 28.22 1.44 15.73
C SER A 145 28.22 2.88 15.22
N MET A 146 28.66 3.02 13.97
CA MET A 146 28.65 4.25 13.21
C MET A 146 28.17 3.94 11.79
N ILE A 147 27.23 4.73 11.30
CA ILE A 147 26.64 4.61 9.97
C ILE A 147 27.02 5.84 9.17
N GLU A 148 27.70 5.64 8.04
CA GLU A 148 27.88 6.69 7.04
C GLU A 148 26.61 6.83 6.21
N LEU A 149 25.94 7.96 6.37
CA LEU A 149 24.71 8.34 5.70
C LEU A 149 25.05 8.96 4.34
N LYS A 150 24.13 8.82 3.38
CA LYS A 150 24.17 9.62 2.15
C LYS A 150 23.68 11.03 2.44
N TYR A 151 23.84 11.93 1.48
CA TYR A 151 23.23 13.25 1.53
C TYR A 151 21.73 13.14 1.86
N PHE A 152 21.27 13.98 2.79
CA PHE A 152 19.88 14.08 3.17
C PHE A 152 19.51 15.51 3.51
N LYS A 153 18.22 15.82 3.32
CA LYS A 153 17.60 17.09 3.66
C LYS A 153 16.92 17.05 5.02
N LYS A 154 16.24 15.94 5.34
CA LYS A 154 15.56 15.70 6.61
C LYS A 154 15.87 14.28 7.10
N ILE A 155 15.91 14.10 8.41
CA ILE A 155 16.11 12.81 9.06
C ILE A 155 15.21 12.71 10.30
N TYR A 156 14.64 11.53 10.51
CA TYR A 156 13.79 11.20 11.64
C TYR A 156 14.32 9.92 12.29
N ILE A 157 14.25 9.83 13.62
CA ILE A 157 14.66 8.66 14.38
C ILE A 157 13.41 8.08 15.06
N THR A 158 13.07 6.82 14.77
CA THR A 158 11.91 6.17 15.38
C THR A 158 12.24 5.59 16.76
N PRO A 159 11.24 5.40 17.65
CA PRO A 159 11.43 4.73 18.93
C PRO A 159 12.10 3.36 18.83
N LYS A 160 11.81 2.55 17.80
CA LYS A 160 12.44 1.23 17.61
C LYS A 160 13.81 1.28 16.92
N GLY A 161 14.39 2.46 16.74
CA GLY A 161 15.73 2.61 16.17
C GLY A 161 15.78 2.45 14.65
N LYS A 162 14.79 2.95 13.92
CA LYS A 162 14.89 3.15 12.47
C LYS A 162 15.26 4.60 12.16
N LEU A 163 16.09 4.81 11.14
CA LEU A 163 16.36 6.15 10.59
C LEU A 163 15.55 6.33 9.31
N ILE A 164 14.67 7.32 9.27
CA ILE A 164 13.94 7.70 8.06
C ILE A 164 14.62 8.93 7.47
N ILE A 165 15.22 8.77 6.29
CA ILE A 165 16.10 9.75 5.68
C ILE A 165 15.47 10.21 4.37
N PHE A 166 15.19 11.51 4.25
CA PHE A 166 14.69 12.11 3.02
C PHE A 166 15.80 12.83 2.25
N ASN A 167 16.00 12.46 1.00
CA ASN A 167 16.93 13.08 0.06
C ASN A 167 16.14 13.86 -1.00
N ASP A 168 16.20 15.19 -0.94
CA ASP A 168 15.50 16.10 -1.85
C ASP A 168 16.12 16.18 -3.26
N THR A 169 17.35 15.69 -3.45
CA THR A 169 18.00 15.69 -4.76
C THR A 169 17.40 14.66 -5.70
N ILE A 170 16.95 13.53 -5.14
CA ILE A 170 16.36 12.40 -5.87
C ILE A 170 14.94 12.07 -5.42
N TYR A 171 14.37 12.88 -4.52
CA TYR A 171 13.04 12.69 -3.91
C TYR A 171 12.82 11.27 -3.34
N GLU A 172 13.85 10.76 -2.68
CA GLU A 172 13.88 9.42 -2.10
C GLU A 172 13.80 9.49 -0.58
N ILE A 173 12.96 8.63 0.00
CA ILE A 173 12.95 8.33 1.43
C ILE A 173 13.54 6.94 1.63
N THR A 174 14.58 6.84 2.44
CA THR A 174 15.18 5.56 2.82
C THR A 174 14.94 5.29 4.29
N MET A 175 14.57 4.06 4.62
CA MET A 175 14.40 3.61 6.00
C MET A 175 15.52 2.64 6.36
N TRP A 176 16.37 3.05 7.29
CA TRP A 176 17.49 2.25 7.79
C TRP A 176 17.12 1.58 9.11
N ASP A 177 17.52 0.33 9.25
CA ASP A 177 17.53 -0.38 10.51
C ASP A 177 18.91 -0.23 11.13
N VAL A 178 18.95 0.42 12.30
CA VAL A 178 20.20 0.79 12.97
C VAL A 178 20.91 -0.42 13.57
N GLU A 179 20.15 -1.41 14.06
CA GLU A 179 20.73 -2.65 14.59
C GLU A 179 21.31 -3.51 13.46
N ALA A 180 20.58 -3.61 12.34
CA ALA A 180 21.01 -4.37 11.18
C ALA A 180 22.00 -3.62 10.28
N LEU A 181 22.29 -2.34 10.56
CA LEU A 181 23.16 -1.45 9.79
C LEU A 181 22.87 -1.47 8.28
N SER A 182 21.58 -1.54 7.91
CA SER A 182 21.18 -1.74 6.51
C SER A 182 19.88 -1.01 6.18
N ILE A 183 19.75 -0.64 4.90
CA ILE A 183 18.51 -0.10 4.36
C ILE A 183 17.49 -1.24 4.24
N LYS A 184 16.32 -1.05 4.84
CA LYS A 184 15.19 -1.97 4.68
C LYS A 184 14.36 -1.60 3.46
N THR A 185 14.14 -0.31 3.27
CA THR A 185 13.08 0.16 2.38
C THR A 185 13.49 1.45 1.68
N HIS A 186 13.11 1.53 0.41
CA HIS A 186 13.27 2.68 -0.45
C HIS A 186 11.89 3.13 -0.94
N ILE A 187 11.59 4.41 -0.78
CA ILE A 187 10.32 5.01 -1.16
C ILE A 187 10.62 6.21 -2.06
N LEU A 188 10.01 6.25 -3.24
CA LEU A 188 10.08 7.41 -4.11
C LEU A 188 8.84 8.26 -3.91
N VAL A 189 9.05 9.55 -3.63
CA VAL A 189 7.99 10.56 -3.58
C VAL A 189 7.97 11.29 -4.92
N ASP A 190 6.79 11.73 -5.35
CA ASP A 190 6.67 12.52 -6.57
C ASP A 190 7.60 13.73 -6.54
N TRP A 191 8.45 13.86 -7.56
CA TRP A 191 9.50 14.87 -7.70
C TRP A 191 9.07 16.34 -7.62
N ASN A 192 7.76 16.63 -7.72
CA ASN A 192 7.21 17.96 -7.55
C ASN A 192 6.62 18.20 -6.15
N PHE A 193 6.73 17.24 -5.24
CA PHE A 193 6.25 17.33 -3.87
C PHE A 193 7.42 17.21 -2.88
N THR A 194 7.56 18.22 -2.02
CA THR A 194 8.54 18.23 -0.93
C THR A 194 7.85 17.76 0.36
N PRO A 195 8.30 16.67 1.02
CA PRO A 195 7.78 16.24 2.31
C PRO A 195 7.84 17.37 3.35
N GLU A 196 6.70 17.74 3.89
CA GLU A 196 6.55 18.68 5.00
C GLU A 196 6.68 17.93 6.33
N SER A 197 5.90 16.86 6.51
CA SER A 197 5.92 15.98 7.67
C SER A 197 6.03 14.50 7.27
N ILE A 198 6.67 13.73 8.13
CA ILE A 198 6.83 12.28 7.99
C ILE A 198 6.53 11.69 9.36
N GLU A 199 5.55 10.79 9.42
CA GLU A 199 5.12 10.10 10.62
C GLU A 199 5.11 8.60 10.36
N ILE A 200 5.44 7.80 11.38
CA ILE A 200 5.42 6.34 11.31
C ILE A 200 4.38 5.81 12.31
N SER A 201 3.66 4.75 11.95
CA SER A 201 2.74 4.09 12.87
C SER A 201 3.47 3.42 14.04
N ASP A 202 2.78 3.21 15.17
CA ASP A 202 3.37 2.56 16.37
C ASP A 202 3.88 1.14 16.11
N ASP A 203 3.19 0.40 15.24
CA ASP A 203 3.63 -0.92 14.75
C ASP A 203 4.83 -0.83 13.80
N GLU A 204 5.14 0.37 13.31
CA GLU A 204 6.12 0.70 12.27
C GLU A 204 5.88 0.01 10.93
N GLU A 205 4.66 -0.44 10.65
CA GLU A 205 4.28 -1.07 9.38
C GLU A 205 3.91 -0.04 8.30
N LEU A 206 3.63 1.20 8.70
CA LEU A 206 3.14 2.27 7.83
C LEU A 206 3.91 3.55 8.01
N LEU A 207 4.18 4.21 6.89
CA LEU A 207 4.81 5.52 6.83
C LEU A 207 3.85 6.51 6.16
N ALA A 208 3.39 7.50 6.91
CA ALA A 208 2.59 8.60 6.42
C ALA A 208 3.48 9.80 6.09
N ILE A 209 3.36 10.35 4.88
CA ILE A 209 4.12 11.50 4.42
C ILE A 209 3.15 12.56 3.92
N SER A 210 3.10 13.70 4.60
CA SER A 210 2.47 14.90 4.05
C SER A 210 3.51 15.63 3.23
N ALA A 211 3.27 15.80 1.93
CA ALA A 211 4.17 16.51 1.05
C ALA A 211 3.43 17.61 0.29
N LYS A 212 4.11 18.73 0.05
CA LYS A 212 3.53 19.90 -0.58
C LYS A 212 4.23 20.23 -1.87
N ASN A 213 3.46 20.58 -2.89
CA ASN A 213 3.97 21.07 -4.15
C ASN A 213 4.22 22.58 -4.03
N GLU A 214 5.49 22.98 -4.03
CA GLU A 214 5.91 24.38 -3.85
C GLU A 214 5.36 25.32 -4.92
N LYS A 215 4.97 24.82 -6.11
CA LYS A 215 4.44 25.65 -7.20
C LYS A 215 2.93 25.82 -7.15
N THR A 216 2.21 24.77 -6.77
CA THR A 216 0.74 24.76 -6.78
C THR A 216 0.14 24.96 -5.40
N GLU A 217 0.95 24.88 -4.34
CA GLU A 217 0.53 24.84 -2.93
C GLU A 217 -0.37 23.63 -2.60
N GLU A 218 -0.49 22.67 -3.52
CA GLU A 218 -1.24 21.43 -3.29
C GLU A 218 -0.50 20.55 -2.29
N THR A 219 -1.22 20.07 -1.28
CA THR A 219 -0.71 19.10 -0.32
C THR A 219 -1.23 17.72 -0.69
N ARG A 220 -0.36 16.72 -0.56
CA ARG A 220 -0.69 15.30 -0.71
C ARG A 220 -0.24 14.52 0.50
N LEU A 221 -1.15 13.70 0.99
CA LEU A 221 -0.85 12.70 2.02
C LEU A 221 -0.59 11.37 1.32
N TYR A 222 0.61 10.83 1.49
CA TYR A 222 0.98 9.49 1.06
C TYR A 222 1.03 8.56 2.27
N VAL A 223 0.63 7.30 2.08
CA VAL A 223 0.79 6.24 3.08
C VAL A 223 1.44 5.05 2.40
N PHE A 224 2.61 4.67 2.89
CA PHE A 224 3.42 3.60 2.36
C PHE A 224 3.50 2.44 3.35
N SER A 225 3.57 1.22 2.83
CA SER A 225 4.02 0.06 3.60
C SER A 225 5.51 0.19 3.85
N THR A 226 5.93 0.17 5.11
CA THR A 226 7.34 0.25 5.47
C THR A 226 8.08 -1.04 5.13
N GLU A 227 7.41 -2.19 5.05
CA GLU A 227 8.03 -3.47 4.67
C GLU A 227 8.38 -3.50 3.18
N THR A 228 7.47 -3.03 2.34
CA THR A 228 7.57 -3.20 0.87
C THR A 228 7.96 -1.93 0.14
N GLY A 229 7.82 -0.75 0.76
CA GLY A 229 7.96 0.56 0.13
C GLY A 229 6.81 0.91 -0.83
N ILE A 230 5.78 0.07 -0.91
CA ILE A 230 4.64 0.27 -1.81
C ILE A 230 3.74 1.37 -1.24
N ASN A 231 3.37 2.32 -2.10
CA ASN A 231 2.33 3.30 -1.82
C ASN A 231 0.98 2.57 -1.70
N LEU A 232 0.44 2.52 -0.48
CA LEU A 232 -0.85 1.90 -0.19
C LEU A 232 -2.01 2.86 -0.50
N SER A 233 -1.79 4.17 -0.34
CA SER A 233 -2.76 5.21 -0.67
C SER A 233 -2.09 6.56 -0.78
N PHE A 234 -2.51 7.37 -1.75
CA PHE A 234 -2.23 8.80 -1.75
C PHE A 234 -3.51 9.59 -1.97
N TYR A 235 -3.57 10.79 -1.40
CA TYR A 235 -4.73 11.66 -1.48
C TYR A 235 -4.29 13.05 -1.94
N GLU A 236 -5.07 13.64 -2.84
CA GLU A 236 -4.83 14.95 -3.47
C GLU A 236 -6.11 15.80 -3.34
N GLY A 237 -6.07 16.88 -2.57
CA GLY A 237 -7.15 17.88 -2.55
C GLY A 237 -7.79 18.20 -1.19
N ASN A 238 -8.66 19.23 -1.23
CA ASN A 238 -9.36 19.79 -0.07
C ASN A 238 -10.20 18.75 0.67
N TYR A 239 -10.10 18.83 1.99
CA TYR A 239 -10.21 17.68 2.87
C TYR A 239 -11.63 17.42 3.35
N ASN A 240 -12.21 16.38 2.78
CA ASN A 240 -13.58 15.97 3.03
C ASN A 240 -13.56 14.47 3.35
N LEU A 241 -13.96 14.08 4.56
CA LEU A 241 -14.12 12.68 4.92
C LEU A 241 -15.09 12.04 3.92
N MET A 242 -14.69 10.95 3.28
CA MET A 242 -15.52 10.26 2.27
C MET A 242 -16.23 9.06 2.87
N ASP A 243 -17.37 8.71 2.29
CA ASP A 243 -18.13 7.51 2.62
C ASP A 243 -17.28 6.25 2.51
N PRO A 244 -17.05 5.52 3.63
CA PRO A 244 -16.11 4.39 3.65
C PRO A 244 -16.57 3.21 2.79
N TYR A 245 -17.82 3.18 2.32
CA TYR A 245 -18.36 2.08 1.52
C TYR A 245 -18.32 2.34 0.02
N ASN A 246 -18.52 3.59 -0.39
CA ASN A 246 -18.61 3.94 -1.82
C ASN A 246 -17.55 4.93 -2.28
N LEU A 247 -16.86 5.60 -1.35
CA LEU A 247 -15.81 6.61 -1.59
C LEU A 247 -16.25 7.76 -2.52
N LYS A 248 -17.57 7.99 -2.65
CA LYS A 248 -18.16 8.95 -3.60
C LYS A 248 -18.76 10.17 -2.92
N ASN A 249 -19.30 10.00 -1.72
CA ASN A 249 -20.00 11.06 -1.02
C ASN A 249 -19.17 11.54 0.16
N GLN A 250 -19.03 12.86 0.30
CA GLN A 250 -18.49 13.45 1.51
C GLN A 250 -19.46 13.19 2.70
N ILE A 251 -18.89 12.80 3.83
CA ILE A 251 -19.54 12.66 5.13
C ILE A 251 -19.05 13.79 6.03
N ASP A 252 -19.96 14.48 6.69
CA ASP A 252 -19.62 15.43 7.76
C ASP A 252 -19.57 14.70 9.12
N ALA A 253 -18.40 14.17 9.47
CA ALA A 253 -18.21 13.48 10.76
C ALA A 253 -17.81 14.41 11.90
N SER A 254 -18.03 15.73 11.78
CA SER A 254 -17.70 16.68 12.85
C SER A 254 -18.31 16.26 14.20
N ASP A 255 -19.57 15.83 14.22
CA ASP A 255 -20.29 15.34 15.41
C ASP A 255 -19.63 14.12 16.10
N LEU A 256 -18.91 13.27 15.35
CA LEU A 256 -18.20 12.11 15.91
C LEU A 256 -17.00 12.55 16.77
N PHE A 257 -16.44 13.72 16.49
CA PHE A 257 -15.22 14.25 17.11
C PHE A 257 -15.48 15.43 18.06
N GLU A 258 -16.68 16.03 18.06
CA GLU A 258 -17.03 17.18 18.90
C GLU A 258 -16.82 16.95 20.42
N ARG A 259 -16.89 15.71 20.89
CA ARG A 259 -16.68 15.40 22.32
C ARG A 259 -15.26 15.66 22.82
N ASN A 260 -14.27 15.74 21.93
CA ASN A 260 -12.87 15.99 22.31
C ASN A 260 -12.51 17.49 22.41
N LYS A 261 -13.43 18.42 22.12
CA LYS A 261 -13.19 19.89 22.07
C LYS A 261 -12.08 20.36 21.12
N ILE A 262 -11.41 19.45 20.41
CA ILE A 262 -10.35 19.76 19.47
C ILE A 262 -10.96 19.79 18.07
N ARG A 263 -10.75 20.90 17.35
CA ARG A 263 -11.24 21.05 15.98
C ARG A 263 -10.30 20.26 15.07
N ILE A 264 -10.67 19.01 14.79
CA ILE A 264 -9.94 18.16 13.87
C ILE A 264 -9.96 18.81 12.48
N GLN A 265 -8.80 18.89 11.85
CA GLN A 265 -8.65 19.27 10.46
C GLN A 265 -8.57 17.96 9.66
N GLU A 266 -9.31 17.86 8.57
CA GLU A 266 -8.99 16.89 7.52
C GLU A 266 -9.01 15.39 7.95
N PRO A 267 -10.09 14.85 8.53
CA PRO A 267 -10.13 13.44 8.91
C PRO A 267 -10.32 12.49 7.71
N TYR A 268 -9.69 11.32 7.78
CA TYR A 268 -9.68 10.24 6.78
C TYR A 268 -9.80 8.87 7.46
N ILE A 269 -10.38 7.89 6.77
CA ILE A 269 -10.37 6.49 7.20
C ILE A 269 -9.46 5.72 6.25
N ILE A 270 -8.43 5.05 6.80
CA ILE A 270 -7.60 4.11 6.06
C ILE A 270 -7.90 2.70 6.53
N ARG A 271 -8.33 1.89 5.58
CA ARG A 271 -8.58 0.48 5.75
C ARG A 271 -7.31 -0.27 5.37
N LEU A 272 -6.49 -0.57 6.37
CA LEU A 272 -5.13 -1.05 6.16
C LEU A 272 -5.08 -2.56 5.94
N ASP A 273 -6.01 -3.31 6.54
CA ASP A 273 -6.19 -4.75 6.38
C ASP A 273 -7.49 -5.26 7.07
N GLU A 274 -7.58 -6.57 7.34
CA GLU A 274 -8.72 -7.21 8.02
C GLU A 274 -8.81 -6.88 9.53
N ILE A 275 -7.86 -6.14 10.12
CA ILE A 275 -7.62 -6.11 11.58
C ILE A 275 -7.97 -4.76 12.21
N SER A 276 -7.69 -3.63 11.56
CA SER A 276 -8.13 -2.33 12.05
C SER A 276 -8.39 -1.32 10.93
N ASP A 277 -9.58 -0.72 10.97
CA ASP A 277 -9.78 0.56 10.31
C ASP A 277 -9.05 1.60 11.19
N LYS A 278 -8.15 2.39 10.62
CA LYS A 278 -7.49 3.50 11.32
C LYS A 278 -8.02 4.82 10.76
N ILE A 279 -8.25 5.83 11.59
CA ILE A 279 -8.55 7.19 11.16
C ILE A 279 -7.22 7.95 11.11
N ILE A 280 -6.85 8.45 9.94
CA ILE A 280 -5.77 9.43 9.83
C ILE A 280 -6.41 10.81 9.82
N TYR A 281 -5.89 11.77 10.57
CA TYR A 281 -6.40 13.14 10.51
C TYR A 281 -5.28 14.12 10.82
N THR A 282 -5.47 15.42 10.52
CA THR A 282 -4.50 16.45 10.87
C THR A 282 -5.01 17.32 12.03
N ILE A 283 -4.11 17.68 12.94
CA ILE A 283 -4.35 18.74 13.93
C ILE A 283 -3.16 19.69 13.84
N ASP A 284 -3.43 20.94 13.46
CA ASP A 284 -2.43 22.01 13.38
C ASP A 284 -1.18 21.60 12.56
N GLY A 285 -1.38 20.92 11.43
CA GLY A 285 -0.32 20.47 10.52
C GLY A 285 0.43 19.19 10.94
N ARG A 286 0.06 18.57 12.07
CA ARG A 286 0.55 17.25 12.47
C ARG A 286 -0.41 16.17 12.02
N VAL A 287 0.11 15.10 11.41
CA VAL A 287 -0.67 13.92 11.02
C VAL A 287 -0.78 12.99 12.23
N LEU A 288 -1.99 12.56 12.55
CA LEU A 288 -2.28 11.61 13.64
C LEU A 288 -2.99 10.40 13.05
N ILE A 289 -2.73 9.23 13.63
CA ILE A 289 -3.34 7.94 13.24
C ILE A 289 -3.95 7.33 14.50
N GLU A 290 -5.27 7.16 14.52
CA GLU A 290 -6.00 6.54 15.64
C GLU A 290 -6.74 5.27 15.19
N GLU A 291 -6.97 4.33 16.10
CA GLU A 291 -7.87 3.20 15.83
C GLU A 291 -9.33 3.67 15.73
N LEU A 292 -10.07 3.17 14.73
CA LEU A 292 -11.46 3.53 14.51
C LEU A 292 -12.34 2.88 15.59
N VAL A 293 -12.78 3.68 16.57
CA VAL A 293 -13.62 3.18 17.68
C VAL A 293 -14.94 2.62 17.15
N PRO A 294 -15.16 1.28 17.14
CA PRO A 294 -16.22 0.66 16.34
C PRO A 294 -17.64 1.00 16.81
N GLU A 295 -17.86 1.12 18.12
CA GLU A 295 -19.22 1.19 18.67
C GLU A 295 -19.95 2.51 18.37
N LYS A 296 -19.22 3.64 18.23
CA LYS A 296 -19.83 4.95 18.02
C LYS A 296 -20.17 5.21 16.55
N TRP A 297 -19.39 4.66 15.64
CA TRP A 297 -19.58 4.85 14.20
C TRP A 297 -20.80 4.12 13.66
N ILE A 298 -21.12 2.94 14.17
CA ILE A 298 -22.28 2.16 13.73
C ILE A 298 -23.57 2.98 13.85
N ASN A 299 -23.73 3.66 14.98
CA ASN A 299 -24.91 4.45 15.26
C ASN A 299 -24.95 5.70 14.36
N TYR A 300 -23.81 6.36 14.16
CA TYR A 300 -23.68 7.51 13.27
C TYR A 300 -23.97 7.14 11.79
N LEU A 301 -23.31 6.11 11.25
CA LEU A 301 -23.50 5.64 9.87
C LEU A 301 -24.97 5.31 9.60
N ARG A 302 -25.63 4.64 10.55
CA ARG A 302 -27.03 4.24 10.41
C ARG A 302 -28.01 5.39 10.54
N ASN A 303 -27.81 6.27 11.53
CA ASN A 303 -28.76 7.36 11.83
C ASN A 303 -28.60 8.54 10.88
N GLU A 304 -27.37 8.97 10.61
CA GLU A 304 -27.09 10.17 9.82
C GLU A 304 -27.00 9.88 8.32
N LEU A 305 -26.40 8.75 7.94
CA LEU A 305 -26.20 8.42 6.52
C LEU A 305 -27.27 7.48 5.96
N ASN A 306 -28.25 7.08 6.80
CA ASN A 306 -29.20 6.01 6.49
C ASN A 306 -28.49 4.74 5.98
N ASP A 307 -27.26 4.50 6.43
CA ASP A 307 -26.49 3.36 6.00
C ASP A 307 -27.03 2.10 6.66
N THR A 308 -27.98 1.50 5.95
CA THR A 308 -28.56 0.21 6.29
C THR A 308 -27.75 -0.96 5.69
N ASN A 309 -26.59 -0.68 5.07
CA ASN A 309 -25.72 -1.75 4.57
C ASN A 309 -24.89 -2.38 5.69
N CYS A 310 -24.44 -3.59 5.39
CA CYS A 310 -23.77 -4.51 6.30
C CYS A 310 -22.54 -3.85 6.94
N ILE A 311 -22.51 -3.79 8.28
CA ILE A 311 -21.23 -3.85 8.97
C ILE A 311 -20.73 -5.26 8.69
N THR A 312 -19.78 -5.36 7.77
CA THR A 312 -19.37 -6.59 7.08
C THR A 312 -18.55 -7.54 7.93
N SER A 313 -18.19 -7.12 9.14
CA SER A 313 -17.49 -7.96 10.09
C SER A 313 -18.31 -7.93 11.38
N PRO A 314 -18.77 -9.09 11.88
CA PRO A 314 -19.36 -9.14 13.21
C PRO A 314 -18.37 -8.55 14.22
N SER A 315 -18.78 -7.99 15.35
CA SER A 315 -17.80 -7.49 16.33
C SER A 315 -17.30 -8.61 17.23
N LYS A 316 -16.38 -8.29 18.14
CA LYS A 316 -16.00 -9.17 19.25
C LYS A 316 -17.23 -9.67 20.02
N ASN A 317 -18.28 -8.86 20.17
CA ASN A 317 -19.52 -9.28 20.81
C ASN A 317 -20.24 -10.37 20.01
N ALA A 318 -20.16 -10.38 18.68
CA ALA A 318 -20.74 -11.45 17.88
C ALA A 318 -20.05 -12.79 18.11
N ILE A 319 -18.73 -12.81 18.31
CA ILE A 319 -18.01 -14.01 18.77
C ILE A 319 -18.52 -14.42 20.14
N ASP A 320 -18.67 -13.48 21.07
CA ASP A 320 -19.18 -13.78 22.41
C ASP A 320 -20.62 -14.31 22.37
N ILE A 321 -21.45 -13.81 21.47
CA ILE A 321 -22.79 -14.33 21.18
C ILE A 321 -22.66 -15.76 20.65
N ILE A 322 -21.82 -16.01 19.64
CA ILE A 322 -21.59 -17.35 19.09
C ILE A 322 -21.14 -18.32 20.19
N ASN A 323 -20.18 -17.92 21.03
CA ASN A 323 -19.70 -18.72 22.15
C ASN A 323 -20.83 -19.04 23.14
N LYS A 324 -21.65 -18.05 23.51
CA LYS A 324 -22.82 -18.24 24.38
C LYS A 324 -23.86 -19.18 23.76
N LEU A 325 -24.14 -19.07 22.46
CA LEU A 325 -25.14 -19.90 21.77
C LEU A 325 -24.77 -21.39 21.74
N ILE A 326 -23.50 -21.71 21.91
CA ILE A 326 -23.03 -23.10 21.91
C ILE A 326 -23.28 -23.76 23.25
N ASP A 327 -23.23 -23.00 24.34
CA ASP A 327 -23.50 -23.50 25.69
C ASP A 327 -24.99 -23.60 25.99
N VAL A 328 -25.82 -22.82 25.29
CA VAL A 328 -27.27 -22.74 25.56
C VAL A 328 -28.07 -23.79 24.76
N HIS A 329 -29.03 -24.44 25.42
CA HIS A 329 -30.01 -25.33 24.78
C HIS A 329 -31.10 -24.53 24.05
N TYR A 330 -31.75 -25.18 23.08
CA TYR A 330 -32.75 -24.65 22.16
C TYR A 330 -33.60 -23.48 22.71
N THR A 331 -33.68 -22.39 21.95
CA THR A 331 -34.52 -21.24 22.27
C THR A 331 -35.88 -21.38 21.58
N ASP A 332 -36.98 -21.50 22.35
CA ASP A 332 -38.36 -21.49 21.83
C ASP A 332 -38.83 -20.10 21.34
N LYS A 333 -37.90 -19.14 21.25
CA LYS A 333 -38.18 -17.76 20.88
C LYS A 333 -38.49 -17.67 19.39
N LYS A 334 -39.69 -17.20 19.05
CA LYS A 334 -40.16 -17.05 17.66
C LYS A 334 -39.81 -15.70 17.04
N GLU A 335 -39.55 -14.68 17.85
CA GLU A 335 -39.28 -13.32 17.39
C GLU A 335 -38.03 -12.75 18.05
N PHE A 336 -37.18 -12.08 17.27
CA PHE A 336 -35.91 -11.50 17.69
C PHE A 336 -35.95 -10.02 17.34
N GLN A 337 -35.82 -9.18 18.37
CA GLN A 337 -35.88 -7.73 18.23
C GLN A 337 -34.45 -7.19 18.23
N GLY A 338 -34.05 -6.62 17.11
CA GLY A 338 -32.88 -5.77 16.98
C GLY A 338 -33.21 -4.31 17.24
N GLU A 339 -32.23 -3.47 16.98
CA GLU A 339 -32.36 -2.03 17.10
C GLU A 339 -33.29 -1.46 16.01
N PHE A 340 -33.14 -1.93 14.77
CA PHE A 340 -33.85 -1.48 13.57
C PHE A 340 -34.64 -2.60 12.89
N LEU A 341 -34.17 -3.85 12.97
CA LEU A 341 -34.78 -5.03 12.36
C LEU A 341 -35.46 -5.89 13.41
N LYS A 342 -36.64 -6.40 13.03
CA LYS A 342 -37.33 -7.45 13.78
C LYS A 342 -37.41 -8.70 12.94
N TRP A 343 -36.77 -9.76 13.41
CA TRP A 343 -36.74 -11.06 12.77
C TRP A 343 -37.77 -12.00 13.38
N GLY A 344 -38.42 -12.80 12.55
CA GLY A 344 -39.32 -13.87 12.96
C GLY A 344 -38.83 -15.20 12.40
N LEU A 345 -38.81 -16.23 13.23
CA LEU A 345 -38.47 -17.60 12.84
C LEU A 345 -39.68 -18.49 13.05
N GLU A 346 -40.23 -19.01 11.96
CA GLU A 346 -41.37 -19.93 11.96
C GLU A 346 -40.90 -21.31 11.54
N ILE A 347 -41.01 -22.28 12.45
CA ILE A 347 -40.61 -23.66 12.23
C ILE A 347 -41.87 -24.52 12.18
N ASN A 348 -42.09 -25.18 11.04
CA ASN A 348 -43.12 -26.18 10.82
C ASN A 348 -42.45 -27.46 10.33
N ASP A 349 -43.03 -28.65 10.51
CA ASP A 349 -42.42 -29.96 10.18
C ASP A 349 -41.70 -30.03 8.82
N LYS A 350 -42.15 -29.25 7.83
CA LYS A 350 -41.66 -29.25 6.44
C LYS A 350 -40.97 -27.96 5.98
N SER A 351 -40.83 -26.94 6.84
CA SER A 351 -40.26 -25.64 6.42
C SER A 351 -39.68 -24.88 7.60
N VAL A 352 -38.59 -24.15 7.35
CA VAL A 352 -38.03 -23.19 8.32
C VAL A 352 -38.05 -21.83 7.67
N SER A 353 -38.98 -20.99 8.10
CA SER A 353 -39.26 -19.70 7.49
C SER A 353 -38.66 -18.57 8.30
N LEU A 354 -37.68 -17.89 7.73
CA LEU A 354 -37.13 -16.64 8.25
C LEU A 354 -37.91 -15.45 7.67
N LYS A 355 -38.40 -14.57 8.53
CA LYS A 355 -39.22 -13.40 8.16
C LYS A 355 -38.62 -12.11 8.70
N ARG A 356 -38.70 -11.05 7.91
CA ARG A 356 -38.61 -9.67 8.43
C ARG A 356 -40.02 -9.20 8.76
N ILE A 357 -40.34 -9.07 10.06
CA ILE A 357 -41.71 -8.86 10.54
C ILE A 357 -42.34 -7.58 9.95
N ASN A 358 -41.55 -6.53 9.78
CA ASN A 358 -42.06 -5.24 9.28
C ASN A 358 -42.32 -5.19 7.75
N LYS A 359 -41.80 -6.13 6.95
CA LYS A 359 -41.83 -6.01 5.47
C LYS A 359 -42.51 -7.18 4.73
N LYS A 360 -43.23 -8.07 5.41
CA LYS A 360 -43.91 -9.26 4.83
C LYS A 360 -43.01 -10.12 3.90
N LYS A 361 -41.69 -10.01 4.02
CA LYS A 361 -40.73 -10.80 3.25
C LYS A 361 -40.33 -12.02 4.07
N GLN A 362 -40.36 -13.17 3.39
CA GLN A 362 -40.16 -14.48 3.98
C GLN A 362 -39.18 -15.27 3.10
N LEU A 363 -38.28 -16.01 3.75
CA LEU A 363 -37.35 -16.92 3.10
C LEU A 363 -37.41 -18.27 3.81
N ASP A 364 -37.70 -19.33 3.07
CA ASP A 364 -37.60 -20.69 3.59
C ASP A 364 -36.16 -21.19 3.45
N ILE A 365 -35.53 -21.45 4.59
CA ILE A 365 -34.11 -21.76 4.74
C ILE A 365 -33.85 -23.25 5.00
N LEU A 366 -34.88 -24.11 4.91
CA LEU A 366 -34.72 -25.55 5.06
C LEU A 366 -34.14 -26.18 3.79
N PRO A 367 -32.98 -26.87 3.84
CA PRO A 367 -32.44 -27.58 2.68
C PRO A 367 -33.36 -28.74 2.27
N SER A 368 -33.53 -28.94 0.97
CA SER A 368 -34.41 -29.97 0.38
C SER A 368 -34.09 -31.41 0.79
N PHE A 369 -32.86 -31.70 1.21
CA PHE A 369 -32.46 -33.03 1.69
C PHE A 369 -32.73 -33.24 3.18
N TYR A 370 -33.23 -32.24 3.90
CA TYR A 370 -33.54 -32.32 5.33
C TYR A 370 -35.05 -32.47 5.54
N SER A 371 -35.48 -33.62 6.05
CA SER A 371 -36.91 -33.97 6.16
C SER A 371 -37.59 -33.46 7.42
N ASN A 372 -36.83 -33.14 8.47
CA ASN A 372 -37.36 -32.75 9.76
C ASN A 372 -36.93 -31.32 10.14
N ALA A 373 -37.79 -30.34 9.94
CA ALA A 373 -37.46 -28.95 10.19
C ALA A 373 -37.20 -28.62 11.67
N THR A 374 -37.84 -29.33 12.61
CA THR A 374 -37.77 -29.01 14.05
C THR A 374 -36.38 -29.20 14.64
N ASN A 375 -35.58 -30.09 14.04
CA ASN A 375 -34.22 -30.37 14.46
C ASN A 375 -33.15 -29.66 13.62
N PHE A 376 -33.55 -28.85 12.63
CA PHE A 376 -32.62 -28.20 11.71
C PHE A 376 -31.90 -27.02 12.33
N ILE A 377 -32.63 -26.16 13.04
CA ILE A 377 -32.07 -25.01 13.76
C ILE A 377 -31.64 -25.48 15.16
N LEU A 378 -30.35 -25.36 15.46
CA LEU A 378 -29.80 -25.68 16.77
C LEU A 378 -29.87 -24.49 17.72
N CYS A 379 -29.61 -23.30 17.19
CA CYS A 379 -29.64 -22.04 17.92
C CYS A 379 -29.76 -20.87 16.95
N CYS A 380 -30.27 -19.74 17.41
CA CYS A 380 -30.29 -18.50 16.65
C CYS A 380 -30.35 -17.29 17.57
N GLU A 381 -29.81 -16.17 17.11
CA GLU A 381 -29.81 -14.90 17.83
C GLU A 381 -29.70 -13.76 16.82
N ILE A 382 -29.98 -12.54 17.29
CA ILE A 382 -29.66 -11.35 16.53
C ILE A 382 -28.28 -10.81 16.92
N LEU A 383 -27.50 -10.42 15.93
CA LEU A 383 -26.21 -9.75 16.13
C LEU A 383 -26.44 -8.25 16.36
N GLU A 384 -25.43 -7.56 16.87
CA GLU A 384 -25.48 -6.11 17.13
C GLU A 384 -25.70 -5.27 15.86
N ASN A 385 -25.31 -5.80 14.70
CA ASN A 385 -25.51 -5.17 13.42
C ASN A 385 -26.91 -5.49 12.86
N ASP A 386 -27.82 -6.04 13.66
CA ASP A 386 -29.15 -6.49 13.30
C ASP A 386 -29.21 -7.66 12.30
N ASP A 387 -28.07 -8.24 11.92
CA ASP A 387 -28.08 -9.48 11.15
C ASP A 387 -28.54 -10.65 12.04
N PHE A 388 -29.14 -11.65 11.41
CA PHE A 388 -29.67 -12.81 12.10
C PHE A 388 -28.72 -13.99 11.96
N ILE A 389 -28.17 -14.47 13.07
CA ILE A 389 -27.31 -15.65 13.06
C ILE A 389 -28.11 -16.90 13.36
N THR A 390 -27.88 -17.96 12.58
CA THR A 390 -28.44 -19.30 12.82
C THR A 390 -27.31 -20.32 12.87
N ILE A 391 -27.26 -21.09 13.94
CA ILE A 391 -26.47 -22.32 14.02
C ILE A 391 -27.40 -23.46 13.62
N THR A 392 -27.09 -24.11 12.51
CA THR A 392 -27.91 -25.15 11.89
C THR A 392 -27.19 -26.48 11.88
N ARG A 393 -27.90 -27.54 11.49
CA ARG A 393 -27.33 -28.88 11.27
C ARG A 393 -26.34 -28.98 10.13
N ILE A 394 -26.23 -27.94 9.29
CA ILE A 394 -25.29 -27.90 8.17
C ILE A 394 -24.16 -26.88 8.37
N GLY A 395 -24.19 -26.09 9.45
CA GLY A 395 -23.20 -25.06 9.72
C GLY A 395 -23.79 -23.78 10.33
N VAL A 396 -22.94 -22.78 10.47
CA VAL A 396 -23.28 -21.42 10.91
C VAL A 396 -23.62 -20.59 9.70
N ILE A 397 -24.75 -19.89 9.76
CA ILE A 397 -25.24 -19.02 8.67
C ILE A 397 -25.61 -17.67 9.27
N ILE A 398 -25.12 -16.58 8.67
CA ILE A 398 -25.59 -15.23 8.98
C ILE A 398 -26.48 -14.76 7.85
N TRP A 399 -27.64 -14.25 8.21
CA TRP A 399 -28.64 -13.71 7.32
C TRP A 399 -28.68 -12.20 7.46
N THR A 400 -28.65 -11.51 6.34
CA THR A 400 -28.79 -10.06 6.29
C THR A 400 -30.04 -9.67 5.51
N TYR A 401 -30.57 -8.48 5.74
CA TYR A 401 -31.65 -7.92 4.95
C TYR A 401 -31.14 -6.80 4.07
N ARG A 402 -31.04 -7.04 2.76
CA ARG A 402 -30.49 -6.09 1.80
C ARG A 402 -31.27 -6.06 0.50
N ASN A 403 -31.37 -4.88 -0.11
CA ASN A 403 -32.11 -4.66 -1.37
C ASN A 403 -33.54 -5.20 -1.33
N SER A 404 -34.19 -5.02 -0.17
CA SER A 404 -35.55 -5.50 0.10
C SER A 404 -35.75 -7.02 0.19
N ASP A 405 -34.68 -7.81 0.25
CA ASP A 405 -34.72 -9.27 0.39
C ASP A 405 -33.84 -9.78 1.53
N ILE A 406 -34.14 -10.98 2.02
CA ILE A 406 -33.31 -11.71 2.98
C ILE A 406 -32.26 -12.48 2.19
N LYS A 407 -30.98 -12.29 2.53
CA LYS A 407 -29.84 -12.91 1.86
C LYS A 407 -28.95 -13.63 2.85
N MET A 408 -28.31 -14.70 2.38
CA MET A 408 -27.20 -15.31 3.09
C MET A 408 -26.00 -14.34 2.98
N HIS A 409 -25.46 -13.92 4.11
CA HIS A 409 -24.30 -13.01 4.21
C HIS A 409 -23.01 -13.76 4.54
N TYR A 410 -23.14 -14.90 5.22
CA TYR A 410 -22.01 -15.71 5.63
C TYR A 410 -22.42 -17.18 5.76
N TYR A 411 -21.50 -18.08 5.43
CA TYR A 411 -21.67 -19.51 5.69
C TYR A 411 -20.35 -20.18 6.07
N TRP A 412 -20.39 -20.96 7.15
CA TRP A 412 -19.23 -21.72 7.58
C TRP A 412 -19.59 -23.07 8.20
N ASN A 413 -18.75 -24.06 7.92
CA ASN A 413 -18.71 -25.34 8.63
C ASN A 413 -17.28 -25.93 8.55
N TYR A 414 -17.06 -27.01 9.29
CA TYR A 414 -15.78 -27.73 9.30
C TYR A 414 -15.67 -28.82 8.22
N TRP A 415 -16.68 -28.98 7.37
CA TRP A 415 -16.79 -30.12 6.45
C TRP A 415 -16.68 -29.68 5.00
N ASN A 416 -15.64 -30.11 4.31
CA ASN A 416 -15.36 -29.74 2.91
C ASN A 416 -16.07 -30.63 1.88
N GLY A 417 -17.02 -31.47 2.28
CA GLY A 417 -17.72 -32.40 1.40
C GLY A 417 -19.14 -31.97 1.04
N HIS A 418 -19.88 -32.88 0.43
CA HIS A 418 -21.31 -32.70 0.19
C HIS A 418 -22.08 -32.74 1.52
N LEU A 419 -23.11 -31.90 1.68
CA LEU A 419 -23.87 -31.74 2.93
C LEU A 419 -24.94 -32.81 3.14
N LYS A 420 -25.29 -33.56 2.09
CA LYS A 420 -26.22 -34.69 2.21
C LYS A 420 -25.60 -35.78 3.11
N GLY A 421 -26.21 -36.00 4.28
CA GLY A 421 -25.71 -36.92 5.30
C GLY A 421 -24.67 -36.31 6.23
N PHE A 422 -24.34 -35.04 6.07
CA PHE A 422 -23.53 -34.31 7.05
C PHE A 422 -24.40 -33.91 8.24
N GLU A 423 -23.94 -34.22 9.45
CA GLU A 423 -24.54 -33.75 10.69
C GLU A 423 -23.53 -32.90 11.46
N PHE A 424 -23.85 -31.62 11.62
CA PHE A 424 -23.01 -30.69 12.35
C PHE A 424 -23.02 -31.02 13.85
N GLU A 425 -21.94 -31.64 14.33
CA GLU A 425 -21.70 -31.88 15.75
C GLU A 425 -21.26 -30.60 16.46
N ARG A 426 -22.10 -30.09 17.37
CA ARG A 426 -21.83 -28.90 18.18
C ARG A 426 -20.51 -28.99 18.97
N ASN A 427 -20.15 -30.18 19.44
CA ASN A 427 -18.91 -30.38 20.22
C ASN A 427 -17.65 -30.16 19.39
N LYS A 428 -17.66 -30.52 18.10
CA LYS A 428 -16.55 -30.21 17.18
C LYS A 428 -16.44 -28.72 16.91
N PHE A 429 -17.57 -27.99 16.93
CA PHE A 429 -17.53 -26.54 16.78
C PHE A 429 -16.81 -25.85 17.95
N LYS A 430 -17.00 -26.32 19.19
CA LYS A 430 -16.27 -25.81 20.37
C LYS A 430 -14.76 -25.88 20.17
N SER A 431 -14.22 -27.01 19.69
CA SER A 431 -12.78 -27.14 19.47
C SER A 431 -12.26 -26.15 18.43
N PHE A 432 -13.03 -25.85 17.38
CA PHE A 432 -12.61 -24.88 16.36
C PHE A 432 -12.62 -23.43 16.85
N LEU A 433 -13.44 -23.10 17.84
CA LEU A 433 -13.47 -21.76 18.43
C LEU A 433 -12.28 -21.48 19.34
N TYR A 434 -11.70 -22.52 19.95
CA TYR A 434 -10.44 -22.36 20.70
C TYR A 434 -9.28 -21.97 19.78
N ASP A 435 -9.33 -22.38 18.52
CA ASP A 435 -8.32 -22.03 17.51
C ASP A 435 -8.64 -20.70 16.79
N TRP A 436 -9.75 -20.02 17.13
CA TRP A 436 -10.02 -18.69 16.61
C TRP A 436 -9.04 -17.70 17.24
N THR A 437 -8.08 -17.27 16.42
CA THR A 437 -7.23 -16.14 16.79
C THR A 437 -8.11 -14.88 16.86
N PRO A 438 -7.95 -14.03 17.90
CA PRO A 438 -8.74 -12.79 18.06
C PRO A 438 -8.66 -11.82 16.88
N VAL A 439 -7.73 -12.07 15.96
CA VAL A 439 -7.37 -11.25 14.81
C VAL A 439 -8.39 -11.34 13.67
N ARG A 440 -9.19 -12.42 13.58
CA ARG A 440 -10.26 -12.56 12.58
C ARG A 440 -11.60 -12.75 13.27
N ILE A 441 -12.56 -11.89 12.95
CA ILE A 441 -13.82 -11.88 13.69
C ILE A 441 -14.74 -13.05 13.33
N LEU A 442 -14.62 -13.57 12.10
CA LEU A 442 -15.11 -14.88 11.69
C LEU A 442 -14.11 -15.57 10.78
N PRO A 443 -14.05 -16.92 10.76
CA PRO A 443 -13.25 -17.64 9.80
C PRO A 443 -13.79 -17.39 8.40
N VAL A 444 -12.92 -17.45 7.39
CA VAL A 444 -13.34 -17.28 6.00
C VAL A 444 -14.46 -18.28 5.68
N SER A 445 -15.49 -17.82 4.96
CA SER A 445 -16.59 -18.69 4.52
C SER A 445 -16.04 -19.95 3.84
N ASN A 446 -16.68 -21.11 4.09
CA ASN A 446 -16.19 -22.37 3.53
C ASN A 446 -16.61 -22.50 2.05
N TYR A 447 -15.91 -21.77 1.17
CA TYR A 447 -16.21 -21.68 -0.24
C TYR A 447 -16.12 -23.03 -0.97
N GLU A 448 -15.27 -23.95 -0.50
CA GLU A 448 -15.19 -25.31 -1.06
C GLU A 448 -16.50 -26.07 -0.81
N THR A 449 -17.04 -25.99 0.40
CA THR A 449 -18.34 -26.59 0.74
C THR A 449 -19.47 -25.90 -0.01
N ILE A 450 -19.52 -24.57 -0.02
CA ILE A 450 -20.55 -23.83 -0.75
C ILE A 450 -20.58 -24.27 -2.22
N TYR A 451 -19.40 -24.34 -2.86
CA TYR A 451 -19.27 -24.75 -4.25
C TYR A 451 -19.76 -26.18 -4.50
N LYS A 452 -19.38 -27.14 -3.65
CA LYS A 452 -19.80 -28.55 -3.80
C LYS A 452 -21.30 -28.78 -3.59
N ASN A 453 -22.02 -27.77 -3.13
CA ASN A 453 -23.42 -27.84 -2.74
C ASN A 453 -24.29 -26.78 -3.45
N LEU A 454 -23.83 -26.24 -4.59
CA LEU A 454 -24.55 -25.22 -5.38
C LEU A 454 -25.89 -25.70 -5.94
N ASP A 455 -26.07 -27.01 -6.05
CA ASP A 455 -27.29 -27.68 -6.53
C ASP A 455 -28.37 -27.78 -5.45
N ILE A 456 -28.01 -27.60 -4.17
CA ILE A 456 -28.95 -27.69 -3.06
C ILE A 456 -30.01 -26.61 -3.16
N LYS A 457 -31.25 -27.08 -3.19
CA LYS A 457 -32.46 -26.28 -3.18
C LYS A 457 -32.92 -26.07 -1.74
N PHE A 458 -33.35 -24.85 -1.43
CA PHE A 458 -33.88 -24.44 -0.14
C PHE A 458 -35.35 -24.08 -0.25
N GLY A 459 -36.13 -24.61 0.69
CA GLY A 459 -37.56 -24.39 0.80
C GLY A 459 -38.38 -24.90 -0.39
N LYS A 460 -39.68 -24.61 -0.34
CA LYS A 460 -40.65 -25.01 -1.39
C LYS A 460 -40.42 -24.33 -2.73
N GLU A 461 -39.82 -23.14 -2.72
CA GLU A 461 -39.50 -22.37 -3.93
C GLU A 461 -38.22 -22.87 -4.63
N GLU A 462 -37.58 -23.90 -4.08
CA GLU A 462 -36.38 -24.52 -4.63
C GLU A 462 -35.21 -23.53 -4.86
N LYS A 463 -35.08 -22.54 -3.99
CA LYS A 463 -34.06 -21.48 -4.10
C LYS A 463 -32.65 -22.05 -3.92
N LYS A 464 -31.70 -21.69 -4.79
CA LYS A 464 -30.30 -22.12 -4.71
C LYS A 464 -29.46 -21.12 -3.92
N LEU A 465 -29.67 -21.05 -2.60
CA LEU A 465 -29.09 -20.00 -1.75
C LEU A 465 -27.56 -19.97 -1.81
N PHE A 466 -26.88 -21.12 -1.83
CA PHE A 466 -25.41 -21.17 -1.97
C PHE A 466 -24.91 -20.60 -3.29
N LYS A 467 -25.65 -20.82 -4.38
CA LYS A 467 -25.30 -20.25 -5.68
C LYS A 467 -25.49 -18.74 -5.68
N THR A 468 -26.61 -18.25 -5.17
CA THR A 468 -26.85 -16.81 -5.04
C THR A 468 -25.80 -16.14 -4.14
N PHE A 469 -25.45 -16.77 -3.02
CA PHE A 469 -24.38 -16.31 -2.12
C PHE A 469 -23.03 -16.16 -2.85
N LEU A 470 -22.63 -17.18 -3.60
CA LEU A 470 -21.37 -17.17 -4.33
C LEU A 470 -21.36 -16.12 -5.45
N GLU A 471 -22.47 -15.96 -6.18
CA GLU A 471 -22.60 -14.92 -7.20
C GLU A 471 -22.55 -13.51 -6.61
N ASP A 472 -23.23 -13.28 -5.48
CA ASP A 472 -23.27 -11.98 -4.82
C ASP A 472 -21.86 -11.58 -4.31
N ASN A 473 -21.12 -12.50 -3.69
CA ASN A 473 -19.73 -12.25 -3.25
C ASN A 473 -18.77 -11.91 -4.40
N ILE A 474 -19.00 -12.42 -5.61
CA ILE A 474 -18.15 -12.13 -6.78
C ILE A 474 -18.56 -10.80 -7.43
N LYS A 475 -19.86 -10.52 -7.49
CA LYS A 475 -20.40 -9.30 -8.09
C LYS A 475 -20.08 -8.06 -7.26
N GLU A 476 -20.01 -8.20 -5.95
CA GLU A 476 -19.74 -7.10 -5.05
C GLU A 476 -18.23 -6.87 -4.84
N GLU A 477 -17.77 -5.64 -5.08
CA GLU A 477 -16.34 -5.29 -5.06
C GLU A 477 -15.70 -5.51 -3.70
N PHE A 478 -16.43 -5.22 -2.62
CA PHE A 478 -15.96 -5.42 -1.26
C PHE A 478 -15.58 -6.89 -0.99
N TYR A 479 -16.52 -7.83 -1.19
CA TYR A 479 -16.25 -9.26 -0.98
C TYR A 479 -15.22 -9.81 -1.95
N LEU A 480 -15.21 -9.30 -3.18
CA LEU A 480 -14.20 -9.68 -4.15
C LEU A 480 -12.80 -9.28 -3.69
N THR A 481 -12.65 -8.09 -3.11
CA THR A 481 -11.37 -7.60 -2.58
C THR A 481 -10.94 -8.43 -1.36
N CYS A 482 -11.84 -8.74 -0.44
CA CYS A 482 -11.52 -9.51 0.76
C CYS A 482 -11.28 -11.01 0.47
N TYR A 483 -12.14 -11.62 -0.34
CA TYR A 483 -12.21 -13.08 -0.48
C TYR A 483 -11.82 -13.60 -1.87
N GLY A 484 -11.61 -12.72 -2.84
CA GLY A 484 -11.35 -13.10 -4.23
C GLY A 484 -10.15 -14.02 -4.40
N LYS A 485 -9.07 -13.82 -3.63
CA LYS A 485 -7.89 -14.71 -3.64
C LYS A 485 -8.24 -16.14 -3.21
N ILE A 486 -9.04 -16.27 -2.16
CA ILE A 486 -9.46 -17.57 -1.61
C ILE A 486 -10.44 -18.25 -2.55
N LEU A 487 -11.39 -17.49 -3.10
CA LEU A 487 -12.31 -17.95 -4.14
C LEU A 487 -11.56 -18.47 -5.37
N MET A 488 -10.58 -17.72 -5.88
CA MET A 488 -9.78 -18.12 -7.03
C MET A 488 -9.04 -19.42 -6.77
N LYS A 489 -8.32 -19.53 -5.63
CA LYS A 489 -7.65 -20.78 -5.23
C LYS A 489 -8.63 -21.96 -5.10
N THR A 490 -9.82 -21.71 -4.56
CA THR A 490 -10.88 -22.72 -4.42
C THR A 490 -11.36 -23.21 -5.78
N PHE A 491 -11.64 -22.32 -6.73
CA PHE A 491 -12.10 -22.70 -8.06
C PHE A 491 -11.02 -23.38 -8.89
N ILE A 492 -9.76 -22.97 -8.76
CA ILE A 492 -8.62 -23.64 -9.39
C ILE A 492 -8.47 -25.06 -8.84
N LYS A 493 -8.51 -25.24 -7.51
CA LYS A 493 -8.45 -26.56 -6.86
C LYS A 493 -9.57 -27.50 -7.34
N LEU A 494 -10.75 -26.95 -7.62
CA LEU A 494 -11.93 -27.69 -8.08
C LEU A 494 -11.99 -27.83 -9.61
N ASN A 495 -11.05 -27.21 -10.34
CA ASN A 495 -10.94 -27.22 -11.80
C ASN A 495 -12.22 -26.75 -12.52
N ASP A 496 -12.87 -25.68 -12.02
CA ASP A 496 -14.08 -25.13 -12.62
C ASP A 496 -13.79 -23.88 -13.46
N ASP A 497 -13.62 -24.09 -14.77
CA ASP A 497 -13.40 -23.02 -15.75
C ASP A 497 -14.47 -21.94 -15.75
N LYS A 498 -15.73 -22.30 -15.48
CA LYS A 498 -16.86 -21.37 -15.56
C LYS A 498 -16.79 -20.36 -14.42
N TRP A 499 -16.53 -20.82 -13.19
CA TRP A 499 -16.40 -19.93 -12.05
C TRP A 499 -15.09 -19.15 -12.04
N ILE A 500 -13.99 -19.73 -12.55
CA ILE A 500 -12.73 -19.00 -12.75
C ILE A 500 -12.94 -17.83 -13.71
N ARG A 501 -13.59 -18.06 -14.86
CA ARG A 501 -13.94 -16.98 -15.80
C ARG A 501 -14.86 -15.96 -15.16
N PHE A 502 -15.94 -16.40 -14.53
CA PHE A 502 -16.89 -15.49 -13.89
C PHE A 502 -16.24 -14.58 -12.82
N LEU A 503 -15.33 -15.14 -12.00
CA LEU A 503 -14.56 -14.40 -11.01
C LEU A 503 -13.58 -13.43 -11.66
N GLY A 504 -12.81 -13.89 -12.65
CA GLY A 504 -11.81 -13.09 -13.34
C GLY A 504 -12.41 -11.96 -14.17
N ASP A 505 -13.48 -12.25 -14.92
CA ASP A 505 -14.26 -11.25 -15.67
C ASP A 505 -14.82 -10.19 -14.72
N SER A 506 -15.31 -10.60 -13.54
CA SER A 506 -15.79 -9.66 -12.52
C SER A 506 -14.67 -8.78 -11.94
N CYS A 507 -13.43 -9.29 -11.86
CA CYS A 507 -12.27 -8.48 -11.47
C CYS A 507 -11.94 -7.46 -12.57
N ILE A 508 -11.82 -7.92 -13.82
CA ILE A 508 -11.46 -7.09 -14.98
C ILE A 508 -12.51 -6.00 -15.21
N GLU A 509 -13.80 -6.35 -15.19
CA GLU A 509 -14.91 -5.40 -15.37
C GLU A 509 -14.85 -4.28 -14.33
N LYS A 510 -14.60 -4.61 -13.06
CA LYS A 510 -14.47 -3.61 -11.99
C LYS A 510 -13.20 -2.77 -12.14
N CYS A 511 -12.08 -3.37 -12.59
CA CYS A 511 -10.87 -2.62 -12.92
C CYS A 511 -11.10 -1.60 -14.05
N LEU A 512 -11.96 -1.94 -15.03
CA LEU A 512 -12.27 -1.11 -16.18
C LEU A 512 -13.23 0.05 -15.87
N ARG A 513 -14.01 -0.01 -14.78
CA ARG A 513 -14.94 1.07 -14.42
C ARG A 513 -14.16 2.32 -13.95
N ASP A 514 -14.55 3.47 -14.51
CA ASP A 514 -13.81 4.74 -14.52
C ASP A 514 -13.59 5.40 -13.15
N ASN A 515 -14.33 4.98 -12.11
CA ASN A 515 -14.41 5.70 -10.83
C ASN A 515 -13.69 5.03 -9.65
N ASN A 516 -12.97 3.92 -9.86
CA ASN A 516 -12.34 3.20 -8.76
C ASN A 516 -10.88 3.63 -8.56
N HIS A 517 -10.45 3.79 -7.32
CA HIS A 517 -9.07 4.13 -6.96
C HIS A 517 -8.08 3.11 -7.52
N LEU A 518 -6.89 3.57 -7.93
CA LEU A 518 -5.83 2.75 -8.51
C LEU A 518 -5.48 1.53 -7.64
N ILE A 519 -5.49 1.69 -6.32
CA ILE A 519 -5.19 0.63 -5.35
C ILE A 519 -6.23 -0.48 -5.37
N SER A 520 -7.52 -0.16 -5.42
CA SER A 520 -8.59 -1.16 -5.58
C SER A 520 -8.39 -1.95 -6.88
N LYS A 521 -7.94 -1.30 -7.95
CA LYS A 521 -7.63 -1.98 -9.22
C LYS A 521 -6.45 -2.94 -9.10
N ILE A 522 -5.38 -2.58 -8.39
CA ILE A 522 -4.23 -3.46 -8.14
C ILE A 522 -4.64 -4.67 -7.31
N SER A 523 -5.41 -4.46 -6.23
CA SER A 523 -5.90 -5.54 -5.38
C SER A 523 -6.77 -6.53 -6.16
N LEU A 524 -7.65 -6.05 -7.03
CA LEU A 524 -8.47 -6.91 -7.89
C LEU A 524 -7.64 -7.69 -8.92
N LEU A 525 -6.65 -7.06 -9.56
CA LEU A 525 -5.74 -7.75 -10.48
C LEU A 525 -4.85 -8.77 -9.77
N SER A 526 -4.48 -8.53 -8.51
CA SER A 526 -3.66 -9.45 -7.71
C SER A 526 -4.33 -10.83 -7.56
N ILE A 527 -5.67 -10.88 -7.52
CA ILE A 527 -6.44 -12.13 -7.45
C ILE A 527 -6.08 -13.06 -8.63
N ILE A 528 -5.94 -12.49 -9.82
CA ILE A 528 -5.56 -13.21 -11.05
C ILE A 528 -4.06 -13.50 -11.05
N PHE A 529 -3.23 -12.47 -10.81
CA PHE A 529 -1.79 -12.57 -11.02
C PHE A 529 -1.04 -13.42 -9.97
N GLU A 530 -1.52 -13.46 -8.72
CA GLU A 530 -0.93 -14.36 -7.71
C GLU A 530 -1.13 -15.84 -8.07
N ASN A 531 -2.19 -16.16 -8.81
CA ASN A 531 -2.49 -17.51 -9.27
C ASN A 531 -2.06 -17.73 -10.73
N PHE A 532 -1.31 -16.79 -11.34
CA PHE A 532 -1.01 -16.78 -12.77
C PHE A 532 -0.36 -18.07 -13.27
N LYS A 533 0.58 -18.63 -12.50
CA LYS A 533 1.28 -19.87 -12.87
C LYS A 533 0.31 -21.04 -13.00
N GLU A 534 -0.60 -21.19 -12.04
CA GLU A 534 -1.55 -22.30 -12.01
C GLU A 534 -2.64 -22.11 -13.06
N LEU A 535 -3.16 -20.88 -13.18
CA LEU A 535 -4.12 -20.48 -14.21
C LEU A 535 -3.55 -20.65 -15.63
N SER A 536 -2.29 -20.28 -15.88
CA SER A 536 -1.66 -20.44 -17.19
C SER A 536 -1.46 -21.90 -17.58
N LYS A 537 -1.28 -22.78 -16.59
CA LYS A 537 -1.09 -24.21 -16.82
C LYS A 537 -2.42 -24.92 -17.05
N ASN A 538 -3.42 -24.65 -16.20
CA ASN A 538 -4.65 -25.42 -16.16
C ASN A 538 -5.81 -24.72 -16.90
N HIS A 539 -5.76 -23.40 -17.04
CA HIS A 539 -6.83 -22.55 -17.58
C HIS A 539 -6.31 -21.52 -18.62
N PRO A 540 -5.51 -21.94 -19.63
CA PRO A 540 -4.81 -21.02 -20.53
C PRO A 540 -5.75 -20.10 -21.33
N ALA A 541 -6.96 -20.58 -21.68
CA ALA A 541 -7.96 -19.77 -22.38
C ALA A 541 -8.46 -18.58 -21.53
N PHE A 542 -8.58 -18.78 -20.22
CA PHE A 542 -8.93 -17.68 -19.31
C PHE A 542 -7.80 -16.66 -19.23
N ILE A 543 -6.55 -17.10 -19.09
CA ILE A 543 -5.39 -16.18 -19.07
C ILE A 543 -5.27 -15.41 -20.38
N ALA A 544 -5.44 -16.05 -21.53
CA ALA A 544 -5.43 -15.36 -22.82
C ALA A 544 -6.54 -14.28 -22.89
N SER A 545 -7.76 -14.60 -22.44
CA SER A 545 -8.87 -13.64 -22.36
C SER A 545 -8.56 -12.48 -21.42
N ALA A 546 -8.06 -12.78 -20.21
CA ALA A 546 -7.70 -11.77 -19.21
C ALA A 546 -6.60 -10.84 -19.72
N LEU A 547 -5.53 -11.40 -20.29
CA LEU A 547 -4.44 -10.63 -20.87
C LEU A 547 -4.87 -9.82 -22.09
N SER A 548 -5.87 -10.27 -22.86
CA SER A 548 -6.41 -9.49 -23.98
C SER A 548 -7.20 -8.25 -23.52
N ALA A 549 -7.78 -8.30 -22.32
CA ALA A 549 -8.52 -7.18 -21.73
C ALA A 549 -7.62 -6.22 -20.96
N ILE A 550 -6.48 -6.71 -20.46
CA ILE A 550 -5.48 -5.89 -19.78
C ILE A 550 -4.57 -5.25 -20.81
N GLY A 551 -4.65 -3.93 -20.88
CA GLY A 551 -4.02 -3.22 -21.94
C GLY A 551 -2.50 -3.18 -21.87
N PHE A 552 -1.84 -3.63 -22.94
CA PHE A 552 -0.40 -3.52 -23.08
C PHE A 552 -0.02 -2.05 -23.34
N VAL A 553 0.85 -1.49 -22.50
CA VAL A 553 1.53 -0.22 -22.82
C VAL A 553 2.57 -0.52 -23.88
N VAL A 554 2.19 -0.36 -25.15
CA VAL A 554 3.19 -0.30 -26.23
C VAL A 554 3.90 1.04 -26.08
N CYS A 555 5.17 1.02 -25.69
CA CYS A 555 6.05 2.18 -25.81
C CYS A 555 6.27 2.45 -27.30
N SER A 556 5.32 3.12 -27.95
CA SER A 556 5.54 3.67 -29.28
C SER A 556 6.06 5.09 -29.13
N ASN A 557 7.07 5.45 -29.92
CA ASN A 557 7.55 6.82 -30.03
C ASN A 557 6.52 7.73 -30.76
N ILE A 558 5.41 7.18 -31.25
CA ILE A 558 4.37 7.86 -32.03
C ILE A 558 3.01 7.50 -31.45
N VAL A 559 2.56 8.23 -30.43
CA VAL A 559 1.22 8.09 -29.88
C VAL A 559 0.21 8.55 -30.94
N ASN A 560 -0.59 7.63 -31.45
CA ASN A 560 -1.79 7.96 -32.23
C ASN A 560 -2.95 8.18 -31.24
N PRO A 561 -3.44 9.42 -31.04
CA PRO A 561 -4.33 9.76 -29.93
C PRO A 561 -5.78 9.23 -30.06
N ASN A 562 -6.14 8.53 -31.15
CA ASN A 562 -7.53 8.23 -31.48
C ASN A 562 -7.83 6.71 -31.52
N SER A 563 -7.41 5.94 -30.52
CA SER A 563 -7.95 4.59 -30.35
C SER A 563 -9.29 4.64 -29.61
N ASN A 564 -10.37 4.25 -30.29
CA ASN A 564 -11.73 4.21 -29.73
C ASN A 564 -12.05 2.87 -29.02
N SER A 565 -11.06 2.00 -28.77
CA SER A 565 -11.29 0.75 -28.03
C SER A 565 -11.26 0.99 -26.52
N PRO A 566 -12.26 0.53 -25.74
CA PRO A 566 -12.18 0.53 -24.29
C PRO A 566 -11.09 -0.45 -23.86
N HIS A 567 -9.96 0.08 -23.43
CA HIS A 567 -8.76 -0.69 -23.10
C HIS A 567 -8.16 -0.05 -21.86
N LEU A 568 -7.61 -0.85 -20.92
CA LEU A 568 -7.02 -0.34 -19.68
C LEU A 568 -5.91 0.71 -19.90
N SER A 569 -5.34 0.80 -21.12
CA SER A 569 -4.35 1.82 -21.49
C SER A 569 -4.91 3.23 -21.73
N SER A 570 -6.24 3.44 -21.76
CA SER A 570 -6.82 4.79 -21.91
C SER A 570 -6.69 5.63 -20.63
N TYR A 571 -6.23 5.02 -19.54
CA TYR A 571 -6.05 5.68 -18.26
C TYR A 571 -4.67 6.30 -18.12
N GLY A 572 -4.61 7.59 -18.45
CA GLY A 572 -3.46 8.45 -18.23
C GLY A 572 -2.72 8.78 -19.53
N LYS A 573 -2.42 10.06 -19.72
CA LYS A 573 -1.25 10.44 -20.51
C LYS A 573 -0.05 9.97 -19.69
N TYR A 574 0.43 8.76 -19.95
CA TYR A 574 1.76 8.36 -19.48
C TYR A 574 2.76 9.25 -20.20
N CYS A 575 3.09 10.38 -19.59
CA CYS A 575 4.18 11.23 -20.02
C CYS A 575 5.47 10.42 -19.84
N HIS A 576 5.81 9.63 -20.85
CA HIS A 576 7.12 9.03 -21.06
C HIS A 576 7.55 8.01 -20.01
N LEU A 577 6.95 6.81 -20.03
CA LEU A 577 7.56 5.60 -19.44
C LEU A 577 8.90 5.22 -20.10
N SER A 578 9.20 5.79 -21.27
CA SER A 578 10.53 5.74 -21.93
C SER A 578 11.63 6.53 -21.19
N LYS A 579 11.44 6.90 -19.92
CA LYS A 579 12.38 7.69 -19.11
C LYS A 579 12.99 6.90 -17.93
N THR A 580 12.77 5.59 -17.86
CA THR A 580 13.17 4.80 -16.68
C THR A 580 14.61 4.30 -16.71
N SER A 581 15.31 4.29 -17.86
CA SER A 581 16.77 4.06 -17.87
C SER A 581 17.54 5.36 -18.07
N PHE A 582 18.64 5.53 -17.34
CA PHE A 582 19.58 6.64 -17.52
C PHE A 582 20.11 6.70 -18.96
N ILE A 583 20.23 5.55 -19.63
CA ILE A 583 20.60 5.45 -21.04
C ILE A 583 19.54 6.08 -21.94
N ASP A 584 18.25 5.87 -21.67
CA ASP A 584 17.17 6.51 -22.43
C ASP A 584 17.14 8.02 -22.20
N ILE A 585 17.46 8.49 -20.98
CA ILE A 585 17.63 9.91 -20.68
C ILE A 585 18.83 10.48 -21.46
N LEU A 586 19.96 9.78 -21.50
CA LEU A 586 21.15 10.19 -22.23
C LEU A 586 20.92 10.20 -23.74
N ILE A 587 20.31 9.15 -24.29
CA ILE A 587 19.94 9.05 -25.71
C ILE A 587 18.91 10.12 -26.07
N SER A 588 17.91 10.37 -25.23
CA SER A 588 16.92 11.43 -25.45
C SER A 588 17.56 12.82 -25.40
N ASN A 589 18.45 13.06 -24.45
CA ASN A 589 19.20 14.31 -24.38
C ASN A 589 20.12 14.50 -25.58
N LEU A 590 20.84 13.45 -26.00
CA LEU A 590 21.64 13.44 -27.22
C LEU A 590 20.78 13.64 -28.46
N TRP A 591 19.57 13.07 -28.50
CA TRP A 591 18.61 13.23 -29.60
C TRP A 591 18.04 14.64 -29.68
N ILE A 592 17.67 15.25 -28.55
CA ILE A 592 17.25 16.66 -28.48
C ILE A 592 18.39 17.58 -28.92
N HIS A 593 19.63 17.30 -28.48
CA HIS A 593 20.82 18.03 -28.93
C HIS A 593 21.11 17.81 -30.41
N TRP A 594 20.90 16.59 -30.92
CA TRP A 594 21.07 16.26 -32.33
C TRP A 594 20.02 16.94 -33.21
N ILE A 595 18.75 16.96 -32.82
CA ILE A 595 17.69 17.71 -33.52
C ILE A 595 17.99 19.21 -33.49
N SER A 596 18.42 19.74 -32.35
CA SER A 596 18.82 21.14 -32.21
C SER A 596 20.02 21.47 -33.11
N PHE A 597 21.02 20.57 -33.13
CA PHE A 597 22.18 20.65 -34.02
C PHE A 597 21.77 20.57 -35.48
N GLN A 598 20.89 19.65 -35.88
CA GLN A 598 20.40 19.52 -37.25
C GLN A 598 19.65 20.78 -37.69
N LYS A 599 18.78 21.34 -36.84
CA LYS A 599 18.06 22.60 -37.14
C LYS A 599 19.04 23.78 -37.24
N SER A 600 20.00 23.87 -36.32
CA SER A 600 21.02 24.92 -36.32
C SER A 600 21.95 24.80 -37.53
N PHE A 601 22.37 23.58 -37.85
CA PHE A 601 23.20 23.24 -39.00
C PHE A 601 22.45 23.50 -40.30
N GLN A 602 21.20 23.06 -40.46
CA GLN A 602 20.38 23.39 -41.63
C GLN A 602 20.22 24.90 -41.79
N LYS A 603 19.98 25.65 -40.71
CA LYS A 603 19.82 27.11 -40.77
C LYS A 603 21.13 27.82 -41.12
N SER A 604 22.25 27.42 -40.51
CA SER A 604 23.58 27.94 -40.84
C SER A 604 24.02 27.55 -42.23
N PHE A 605 23.82 26.30 -42.63
CA PHE A 605 24.16 25.77 -43.94
C PHE A 605 23.32 26.46 -45.00
N GLN A 606 22.00 26.55 -44.85
CA GLN A 606 21.14 27.30 -45.78
C GLN A 606 21.56 28.77 -45.89
N LYS A 607 21.88 29.44 -44.77
CA LYS A 607 22.30 30.85 -44.80
C LYS A 607 23.65 31.04 -45.49
N SER A 608 24.64 30.20 -45.18
CA SER A 608 25.97 30.25 -45.81
C SER A 608 25.92 29.84 -47.28
N PHE A 609 25.16 28.81 -47.64
CA PHE A 609 25.00 28.38 -49.04
C PHE A 609 24.16 29.36 -49.86
N GLN A 610 23.12 29.97 -49.29
CA GLN A 610 22.34 31.01 -49.98
C GLN A 610 23.23 32.19 -50.35
N ASN A 611 24.11 32.62 -49.45
CA ASN A 611 25.03 33.73 -49.71
C ASN A 611 26.12 33.38 -50.73
N ILE A 612 26.64 32.14 -50.73
CA ILE A 612 27.74 31.73 -51.63
C ILE A 612 27.24 31.40 -53.06
N LEU A 613 26.01 30.86 -53.19
CA LEU A 613 25.48 30.38 -54.47
C LEU A 613 24.42 31.28 -55.12
N GLN A 614 23.98 32.37 -54.47
CA GLN A 614 23.12 33.36 -55.14
C GLN A 614 23.83 34.07 -56.30
N GLU A 615 25.17 34.11 -56.31
CA GLU A 615 25.90 34.89 -57.30
C GLU A 615 26.55 34.07 -58.44
N SER A 616 26.61 32.74 -58.36
CA SER A 616 27.38 31.95 -59.33
C SER A 616 26.59 30.90 -60.14
N HIS A 617 25.87 29.93 -59.56
CA HIS A 617 25.20 28.89 -60.38
C HIS A 617 23.99 28.19 -59.71
N PRO A 618 22.73 28.48 -60.15
CA PRO A 618 21.51 27.85 -59.61
C PRO A 618 21.43 26.33 -59.76
N SER A 619 22.04 25.77 -60.82
CA SER A 619 22.01 24.34 -61.13
C SER A 619 22.82 23.50 -60.14
N VAL A 620 23.91 24.06 -59.60
CA VAL A 620 24.77 23.40 -58.60
C VAL A 620 24.06 23.34 -57.24
N ARG A 621 23.29 24.39 -56.90
CA ARG A 621 22.47 24.43 -55.68
C ARG A 621 21.45 23.30 -55.63
N LYS A 622 20.73 23.05 -56.73
CA LYS A 622 19.72 21.99 -56.79
C LYS A 622 20.37 20.60 -56.64
N PHE A 623 21.46 20.36 -57.37
CA PHE A 623 22.18 19.09 -57.31
C PHE A 623 22.73 18.75 -55.91
N ILE A 624 23.29 19.74 -55.20
CA ILE A 624 23.86 19.52 -53.85
C ILE A 624 22.75 19.32 -52.81
N VAL A 625 21.67 20.10 -52.87
CA VAL A 625 20.55 19.97 -51.92
C VAL A 625 19.85 18.63 -52.09
N ASP A 626 19.53 18.23 -53.32
CA ASP A 626 18.85 16.97 -53.60
C ASP A 626 19.73 15.78 -53.16
N ARG A 627 21.04 15.79 -53.45
CA ARG A 627 21.99 14.75 -53.00
C ARG A 627 22.17 14.68 -51.49
N ILE A 628 22.11 15.80 -50.77
CA ILE A 628 22.24 15.82 -49.30
C ILE A 628 20.96 15.30 -48.65
N VAL A 629 19.79 15.65 -49.19
CA VAL A 629 18.50 15.11 -48.74
C VAL A 629 18.45 13.59 -48.99
N ASP A 630 18.81 13.14 -50.20
CA ASP A 630 18.86 11.72 -50.56
C ASP A 630 19.88 10.92 -49.72
N LEU A 631 20.94 11.55 -49.21
CA LEU A 631 21.94 10.92 -48.33
C LEU A 631 21.47 10.84 -46.87
N LEU A 632 20.66 11.80 -46.43
CA LEU A 632 20.19 11.89 -45.05
C LEU A 632 18.90 11.12 -44.80
N ASP A 633 18.02 11.00 -45.79
CA ASP A 633 16.74 10.27 -45.67
C ASP A 633 16.92 8.80 -45.25
N PRO A 634 17.87 8.02 -45.80
CA PRO A 634 18.10 6.64 -45.35
C PRO A 634 18.66 6.54 -43.94
N ILE A 635 19.40 7.55 -43.48
CA ILE A 635 19.94 7.62 -42.11
C ILE A 635 18.81 7.94 -41.14
N VAL A 636 17.93 8.88 -41.51
CA VAL A 636 16.69 9.16 -40.77
C VAL A 636 15.83 7.90 -40.70
N ASP A 637 15.68 7.16 -41.79
CA ASP A 637 14.94 5.89 -41.82
C ASP A 637 15.60 4.79 -40.97
N LEU A 638 16.93 4.69 -40.96
CA LEU A 638 17.66 3.73 -40.12
C LEU A 638 17.46 4.00 -38.61
N PHE A 639 17.24 5.27 -38.22
CA PHE A 639 16.97 5.68 -36.85
C PHE A 639 15.47 5.75 -36.49
N THR A 640 14.55 5.83 -37.48
CA THR A 640 13.09 5.77 -37.27
C THR A 640 12.56 4.33 -37.26
N VAL A 641 13.31 3.34 -37.75
CA VAL A 641 13.12 1.92 -37.38
C VAL A 641 13.58 1.73 -35.93
N GLY A 642 12.90 2.44 -35.02
CA GLY A 642 13.02 2.22 -33.60
C GLY A 642 12.70 0.76 -33.33
N ARG A 643 13.61 0.08 -32.63
CA ARG A 643 13.28 -1.18 -31.97
C ARG A 643 12.06 -0.91 -31.10
N SER A 644 10.87 -1.27 -31.59
CA SER A 644 9.64 -1.26 -30.82
C SER A 644 9.75 -2.37 -29.80
N SER A 645 10.47 -2.11 -28.71
CA SER A 645 10.48 -2.96 -27.54
C SER A 645 9.11 -2.82 -26.88
N ILE A 646 8.30 -3.88 -26.99
CA ILE A 646 7.10 -4.04 -26.17
C ILE A 646 7.59 -4.37 -24.75
N ILE A 647 7.60 -3.37 -23.86
CA ILE A 647 7.90 -3.59 -22.45
C ILE A 647 6.62 -4.06 -21.78
N LEU A 648 6.58 -5.35 -21.47
CA LEU A 648 5.51 -5.96 -20.68
C LEU A 648 5.67 -5.55 -19.21
N VAL A 649 4.97 -4.50 -18.80
CA VAL A 649 4.87 -4.14 -17.37
C VAL A 649 3.67 -4.88 -16.78
N ILE A 650 3.85 -6.16 -16.47
CA ILE A 650 2.95 -6.84 -15.53
C ILE A 650 3.52 -6.57 -14.14
N PRO A 651 2.76 -5.94 -13.22
CA PRO A 651 3.11 -5.98 -11.82
C PRO A 651 2.93 -7.43 -11.34
N LEU A 652 3.96 -8.25 -11.54
CA LEU A 652 4.03 -9.58 -10.94
C LEU A 652 4.53 -9.37 -9.51
N PRO A 653 3.71 -9.65 -8.48
CA PRO A 653 4.22 -9.69 -7.11
C PRO A 653 5.35 -10.74 -7.11
N ASN A 654 6.58 -10.32 -6.79
CA ASN A 654 7.84 -11.08 -6.75
C ASN A 654 8.79 -11.01 -7.96
N PHE A 655 8.52 -10.24 -9.01
CA PHE A 655 9.52 -9.96 -10.07
C PHE A 655 10.16 -8.58 -9.90
N VAL A 656 10.88 -8.36 -8.79
CA VAL A 656 11.87 -7.30 -8.72
C VAL A 656 13.22 -7.93 -9.05
N SER A 657 13.52 -8.10 -10.34
CA SER A 657 14.83 -8.55 -10.78
C SER A 657 15.80 -7.38 -10.88
N TYR A 658 16.07 -6.70 -9.77
CA TYR A 658 17.28 -5.91 -9.65
C TYR A 658 18.26 -6.66 -8.74
N PRO A 659 19.48 -6.96 -9.22
CA PRO A 659 20.48 -7.60 -8.36
C PRO A 659 20.82 -6.67 -7.18
N LYS A 660 21.00 -7.25 -5.98
CA LYS A 660 21.36 -6.53 -4.74
C LYS A 660 22.61 -5.64 -4.89
N ASP A 661 23.50 -5.97 -5.81
CA ASP A 661 24.73 -5.21 -6.12
C ASP A 661 24.63 -4.51 -7.48
N TYR A 662 23.69 -3.57 -7.61
CA TYR A 662 23.58 -2.74 -8.80
C TYR A 662 24.87 -1.93 -9.00
N ASN A 663 25.51 -2.12 -10.16
CA ASN A 663 26.71 -1.38 -10.56
C ASN A 663 26.48 -0.84 -11.98
N PHE A 664 26.52 0.48 -12.10
CA PHE A 664 26.43 1.26 -13.34
C PHE A 664 27.29 0.71 -14.50
N TRP A 665 28.50 0.21 -14.22
CA TRP A 665 29.40 -0.31 -15.26
C TRP A 665 29.00 -1.69 -15.80
N LYS A 666 28.10 -2.43 -15.12
CA LYS A 666 27.63 -3.75 -15.59
C LYS A 666 26.59 -3.65 -16.71
N GLU A 667 25.90 -2.52 -16.86
CA GLU A 667 24.94 -2.33 -17.97
C GLU A 667 25.66 -2.23 -19.33
N PHE A 668 26.87 -1.67 -19.37
CA PHE A 668 27.72 -1.69 -20.57
C PHE A 668 28.15 -3.10 -20.98
N HIS A 669 28.34 -4.00 -20.00
CA HIS A 669 28.68 -5.40 -20.27
C HIS A 669 27.51 -6.21 -20.82
N VAL A 670 26.25 -5.82 -20.62
CA VAL A 670 25.09 -6.55 -21.16
C VAL A 670 25.05 -6.48 -22.69
N ILE A 671 25.46 -5.35 -23.29
CA ILE A 671 25.58 -5.22 -24.74
C ILE A 671 26.67 -6.16 -25.28
N ASP A 672 27.79 -6.28 -24.57
CA ASP A 672 28.92 -7.15 -24.91
C ASP A 672 28.61 -8.65 -24.70
N ILE A 673 27.80 -8.99 -23.69
CA ILE A 673 27.33 -10.36 -23.38
C ILE A 673 26.28 -10.83 -24.40
N VAL A 674 25.39 -9.94 -24.84
CA VAL A 674 24.40 -10.24 -25.90
C VAL A 674 25.08 -10.38 -27.27
N GLN A 675 26.11 -9.59 -27.55
CA GLN A 675 26.87 -9.68 -28.81
C GLN A 675 27.79 -10.91 -28.89
N ASN A 676 28.38 -11.34 -27.77
CA ASN A 676 29.39 -12.42 -27.74
C ASN A 676 28.89 -13.77 -27.18
N ASN A 677 27.59 -13.87 -26.84
CA ASN A 677 26.93 -15.09 -26.33
C ASN A 677 27.60 -15.75 -25.10
N ASN A 678 28.39 -14.99 -24.33
CA ASN A 678 29.13 -15.47 -23.17
C ASN A 678 28.34 -15.20 -21.86
N TRP A 679 27.39 -16.07 -21.56
CA TRP A 679 26.54 -16.01 -20.35
C TRP A 679 27.21 -16.57 -19.10
N SER A 680 28.50 -16.32 -18.88
CA SER A 680 29.20 -16.76 -17.67
C SER A 680 28.82 -15.86 -16.48
N GLY A 681 27.71 -16.16 -15.82
CA GLY A 681 27.26 -15.51 -14.58
C GLY A 681 25.77 -15.18 -14.51
N TYR A 682 25.05 -15.24 -15.63
CA TYR A 682 23.61 -14.95 -15.70
C TYR A 682 22.83 -16.16 -16.23
N LYS A 683 21.75 -16.56 -15.57
CA LYS A 683 20.76 -17.48 -16.18
C LYS A 683 19.98 -16.71 -17.24
N LYS A 684 19.97 -17.20 -18.48
CA LYS A 684 19.14 -16.69 -19.58
C LYS A 684 17.68 -16.56 -19.10
N PRO A 685 16.98 -15.43 -19.33
CA PRO A 685 15.60 -15.29 -18.90
C PRO A 685 14.75 -16.37 -19.58
N TYR A 686 14.12 -17.21 -18.75
CA TYR A 686 13.26 -18.29 -19.21
C TYR A 686 11.88 -17.72 -19.53
N ILE A 687 11.61 -17.47 -20.81
CA ILE A 687 10.26 -17.27 -21.31
C ILE A 687 9.65 -18.65 -21.48
N SER A 688 8.62 -18.97 -20.67
CA SER A 688 7.99 -20.29 -20.72
C SER A 688 7.48 -20.60 -22.13
N LYS A 689 7.62 -21.87 -22.55
CA LYS A 689 7.12 -22.35 -23.85
C LYS A 689 5.65 -21.96 -24.08
N ASN A 690 4.81 -22.11 -23.05
CA ASN A 690 3.40 -21.73 -23.10
C ASN A 690 3.18 -20.25 -23.40
N LEU A 691 4.03 -19.36 -22.88
CA LEU A 691 3.92 -17.92 -23.14
C LEU A 691 4.36 -17.56 -24.57
N LYS A 692 5.38 -18.25 -25.11
CA LYS A 692 5.76 -18.10 -26.52
C LYS A 692 4.65 -18.57 -27.47
N GLU A 693 4.02 -19.69 -27.16
CA GLU A 693 2.90 -20.25 -27.92
C GLU A 693 1.67 -19.33 -27.91
N VAL A 694 1.33 -18.76 -26.74
CA VAL A 694 0.19 -17.84 -26.59
C VAL A 694 0.43 -16.52 -27.33
N LEU A 695 1.67 -16.01 -27.34
CA LEU A 695 2.03 -14.73 -27.96
C LEU A 695 2.39 -14.83 -29.45
N GLN A 696 2.38 -16.04 -30.04
CA GLN A 696 2.78 -16.28 -31.44
C GLN A 696 4.15 -15.67 -31.80
N LEU A 697 5.10 -15.68 -30.86
CA LEU A 697 6.45 -15.19 -31.13
C LEU A 697 7.17 -16.15 -32.09
N PRO A 698 7.97 -15.65 -33.06
CA PRO A 698 8.74 -16.51 -33.95
C PRO A 698 9.65 -17.44 -33.14
N GLU A 699 9.76 -18.70 -33.58
CA GLU A 699 10.54 -19.73 -32.86
C GLU A 699 12.04 -19.42 -32.85
N GLU A 700 12.55 -18.68 -33.84
CA GLU A 700 13.95 -18.27 -33.95
C GLU A 700 14.07 -16.78 -34.25
N GLU A 701 14.96 -16.10 -33.53
CA GLU A 701 15.42 -14.73 -33.86
C GLU A 701 16.30 -14.79 -35.13
N PRO A 702 16.32 -13.73 -35.97
CA PRO A 702 17.19 -13.69 -37.14
C PRO A 702 18.64 -13.91 -36.72
N SER A 703 19.36 -14.74 -37.48
CA SER A 703 20.72 -15.12 -37.10
C SER A 703 21.66 -13.91 -37.22
N ASN A 704 22.70 -13.86 -36.36
CA ASN A 704 23.74 -12.84 -36.48
C ASN A 704 24.34 -12.79 -37.90
N THR A 705 24.36 -13.93 -38.60
CA THR A 705 24.82 -14.05 -39.98
C THR A 705 23.96 -13.29 -40.98
N GLU A 706 22.63 -13.29 -40.83
CA GLU A 706 21.71 -12.52 -41.68
C GLU A 706 21.85 -11.01 -41.47
N ILE A 707 22.12 -10.60 -40.22
CA ILE A 707 22.36 -9.20 -39.86
C ILE A 707 23.70 -8.73 -40.45
N GLU A 708 24.75 -9.54 -40.31
CA GLU A 708 26.09 -9.26 -40.88
C GLU A 708 26.07 -9.19 -42.41
N GLU A 709 25.34 -10.09 -43.10
CA GLU A 709 25.17 -10.03 -44.55
C GLU A 709 24.46 -8.76 -45.02
N THR A 710 23.47 -8.30 -44.26
CA THR A 710 22.71 -7.08 -44.57
C THR A 710 23.61 -5.84 -44.42
N ILE A 711 24.41 -5.77 -43.36
CA ILE A 711 25.39 -4.70 -43.13
C ILE A 711 26.46 -4.70 -44.24
N LYS A 712 26.93 -5.88 -44.65
CA LYS A 712 27.91 -6.02 -45.72
C LYS A 712 27.39 -5.49 -47.06
N LYS A 713 26.15 -5.84 -47.44
CA LYS A 713 25.50 -5.34 -48.67
C LYS A 713 25.32 -3.82 -48.67
N LEU A 714 25.00 -3.23 -47.51
CA LEU A 714 24.92 -1.77 -47.33
C LEU A 714 26.28 -1.11 -47.53
N LYS A 715 27.34 -1.69 -46.96
CA LYS A 715 28.72 -1.18 -47.10
C LYS A 715 29.22 -1.22 -48.55
N GLU A 716 28.99 -2.34 -49.23
CA GLU A 716 29.35 -2.50 -50.66
C GLU A 716 28.60 -1.51 -51.56
N SER A 717 27.34 -1.21 -51.24
CA SER A 717 26.55 -0.20 -51.95
C SER A 717 27.11 1.21 -51.74
N PHE A 718 27.56 1.52 -50.52
CA PHE A 718 28.17 2.79 -50.19
C PHE A 718 29.53 3.00 -50.88
N ASP A 719 30.38 1.97 -50.90
CA ASP A 719 31.69 2.01 -51.54
C ASP A 719 31.57 2.19 -53.06
N LYS A 720 30.59 1.55 -53.71
CA LYS A 720 30.26 1.76 -55.14
C LYS A 720 29.86 3.20 -55.46
N ILE A 721 29.18 3.88 -54.54
CA ILE A 721 28.78 5.28 -54.71
C ILE A 721 30.00 6.20 -54.59
N MET A 722 30.94 5.87 -53.70
CA MET A 722 32.17 6.65 -53.49
C MET A 722 33.19 6.50 -54.62
N GLN A 723 33.23 5.34 -55.31
CA GLN A 723 34.12 5.12 -56.46
C GLN A 723 33.62 5.74 -57.78
N ASN A 724 32.35 6.14 -57.84
CA ASN A 724 31.77 6.85 -59.00
C ASN A 724 31.77 8.38 -58.85
N LYS A 725 32.57 8.90 -57.90
CA LYS A 725 33.03 10.29 -57.82
C LYS A 725 34.49 10.34 -58.27
#